data_AF-A0A9N9V5D8-F1
#
_entry.id   AF-A0A9N9V5D8-F1
#
_cell.length_a   1.000
_cell.length_b   1.000
_cell.length_c   1.000
_cell.angle_alpha   90.00
_cell.angle_beta   90.00
_cell.angle_gamma   90.00
#
_symmetry.space_group_name_H-M   'P 1'
#
loop_
_entity.id
_entity.type
_entity.pdbx_description
1 polymer ?
#
loop_
_entity_poly.entity_id
_entity_poly.type
_entity_poly.pdbx_seq_one_letter_code
_entity_poly.pdbx_strand_id
1 'polypeptide(L)'
;MADTFIQRRISLRTNLLRGFIQRLTLRGPEPDPDESATQEHVPSPTAAGFPVCFAVDVSGSTEGCVLRMEQEAIIAISTALGKTTQYSMSRSSILPWYDKAYGRLPLKDVKDLISFGGTVPAAIFRDRKYRSYLQQAGLWVLITDGQIDQSDVRDFSNSILEAGVHGTACVIIAFGYQGWSPFQCNVSVGISVFAVAPHCLFLYHAIHENKTYVIQAKGCFQELLPDDKRFILFNESTRWDDLHSIRYDELARVQVPQPAKLSRDSVLLPNGKIFDMRTIYNNKVSNDDTLELLSDPASLDVILLAANTRGTGYLIEAWLEKIRKKHRLAASKSFDREEVIEREDIGCIGLLQLTTLIVYATNGADEDNFWDVLRSQCLSQDQALQDLKSSLCYRHQLNWNKFQFNMNARYQLLSKIQNQVDGALSTISHIESGMAAPSPALLTPMSSLPRNLEQNATSLHSIRPGSEHDWSSLSCSIGPSHTDRLGPFSTEPSPMIVGTYDEPSPQVDISTITFLPEFKTRDISGMSDYDMGHPPAYDKCLLCDRPGLIQTLLFRSRSTVQSTRGLPAPDSRSGHKFPLVLGNYAETDVIAPIITCDGCAFLFQQVKQLPNGGGSVAACLPLVPLKLIENRSKWVEVLSEVYEQL
;
A
#
# COMPACT_ATOMS: atom_id res chain seq x y z
N MET A 1 25.65 44.35 46.26
CA MET A 1 25.57 44.32 44.78
C MET A 1 26.14 43.04 44.17
N ALA A 2 27.23 42.46 44.71
CA ALA A 2 27.77 41.17 44.22
C ALA A 2 26.86 39.94 44.51
N ASP A 3 26.18 39.89 45.66
CA ASP A 3 25.30 38.75 46.02
C ASP A 3 24.04 38.62 45.15
N THR A 4 23.47 39.74 44.72
CA THR A 4 22.32 39.78 43.80
C THR A 4 22.66 39.26 42.40
N PHE A 5 23.93 39.40 41.99
CA PHE A 5 24.42 38.94 40.69
C PHE A 5 24.62 37.42 40.66
N ILE A 6 25.15 36.87 41.75
CA ILE A 6 25.33 35.42 41.93
C ILE A 6 23.95 34.72 42.06
N GLN A 7 23.00 35.32 42.78
CA GLN A 7 21.64 34.76 42.88
C GLN A 7 20.88 34.73 41.54
N ARG A 8 21.03 35.75 40.67
CA ARG A 8 20.43 35.75 39.33
C ARG A 8 21.02 34.68 38.42
N ARG A 9 22.35 34.49 38.40
CA ARG A 9 23.01 33.41 37.63
C ARG A 9 22.57 32.02 38.09
N ILE A 10 22.37 31.82 39.39
CA ILE A 10 21.84 30.55 39.93
C ILE A 10 20.38 30.35 39.52
N SER A 11 19.56 31.42 39.52
CA SER A 11 18.14 31.39 39.11
C SER A 11 17.95 31.04 37.62
N LEU A 12 18.81 31.57 36.74
CA LEU A 12 18.80 31.29 35.30
C LEU A 12 19.12 29.81 35.01
N ARG A 13 20.14 29.26 35.69
CA ARG A 13 20.45 27.82 35.64
C ARG A 13 19.27 26.98 36.15
N THR A 14 18.67 27.36 37.28
CA THR A 14 17.56 26.57 37.86
C THR A 14 16.28 26.64 37.04
N ASN A 15 15.98 27.75 36.36
CA ASN A 15 14.76 27.87 35.54
C ASN A 15 14.87 27.08 34.22
N LEU A 16 16.03 27.10 33.56
CA LEU A 16 16.28 26.28 32.35
C LEU A 16 16.32 24.78 32.70
N LEU A 17 16.98 24.39 33.80
CA LEU A 17 16.97 23.01 34.31
C LEU A 17 15.59 22.57 34.83
N ARG A 18 14.78 23.46 35.43
CA ARG A 18 13.42 23.15 35.89
C ARG A 18 12.48 22.93 34.71
N GLY A 19 12.55 23.75 33.66
CA GLY A 19 11.81 23.52 32.41
C GLY A 19 12.20 22.21 31.70
N PHE A 20 13.46 21.79 31.86
CA PHE A 20 13.99 20.50 31.39
C PHE A 20 13.49 19.31 32.22
N ILE A 21 13.56 19.38 33.56
CA ILE A 21 13.12 18.31 34.47
C ILE A 21 11.60 18.11 34.43
N GLN A 22 10.82 19.18 34.26
CA GLN A 22 9.34 19.13 34.22
C GLN A 22 8.80 18.45 32.95
N ARG A 23 9.61 18.34 31.89
CA ARG A 23 9.27 17.57 30.67
C ARG A 23 9.78 16.14 30.69
N LEU A 24 10.89 15.89 31.39
CA LEU A 24 11.38 14.53 31.63
C LEU A 24 10.47 13.72 32.57
N THR A 25 9.68 14.39 33.41
CA THR A 25 8.81 13.76 34.42
C THR A 25 7.37 13.46 33.96
N LEU A 26 7.01 13.80 32.72
CA LEU A 26 5.67 13.54 32.14
C LEU A 26 5.58 12.31 31.24
N ARG A 27 6.64 11.50 31.14
CA ARG A 27 6.59 10.18 30.49
C ARG A 27 6.70 9.10 31.56
N GLY A 28 5.57 8.48 31.87
CA GLY A 28 5.55 7.22 32.60
C GLY A 28 6.25 6.12 31.78
N PRO A 29 6.79 5.09 32.43
CA PRO A 29 7.37 3.95 31.72
C PRO A 29 6.27 3.22 30.94
N GLU A 30 6.49 3.01 29.64
CA GLU A 30 5.70 2.05 28.86
C GLU A 30 5.94 0.64 29.42
N PRO A 31 4.89 -0.20 29.49
CA PRO A 31 5.03 -1.58 29.91
C PRO A 31 5.76 -2.40 28.85
N ASP A 32 6.65 -3.28 29.30
CA ASP A 32 7.31 -4.31 28.49
C ASP A 32 6.29 -5.13 27.69
N PRO A 33 6.50 -5.31 26.37
CA PRO A 33 5.79 -6.32 25.61
C PRO A 33 6.57 -7.63 25.73
N ASP A 34 6.28 -8.41 26.76
CA ASP A 34 6.75 -9.80 26.83
C ASP A 34 5.63 -10.78 26.44
N GLU A 35 6.06 -11.86 25.80
CA GLU A 35 5.32 -13.09 25.50
C GLU A 35 4.31 -13.09 24.34
N SER A 36 4.80 -12.94 23.10
CA SER A 36 4.18 -13.62 21.97
C SER A 36 4.53 -15.11 22.01
N ALA A 37 3.59 -15.92 22.46
CA ALA A 37 3.66 -17.38 22.43
C ALA A 37 3.98 -17.88 21.01
N THR A 38 5.16 -18.46 20.85
CA THR A 38 5.52 -19.32 19.73
C THR A 38 4.60 -20.53 19.72
N GLN A 39 3.53 -20.50 18.92
CA GLN A 39 2.79 -21.71 18.58
C GLN A 39 3.69 -22.57 17.68
N GLU A 40 4.20 -23.65 18.29
CA GLU A 40 4.89 -24.72 17.60
C GLU A 40 4.07 -25.21 16.40
N HIS A 41 4.74 -25.25 15.26
CA HIS A 41 4.25 -25.80 14.00
C HIS A 41 4.04 -27.31 14.18
N VAL A 42 2.82 -27.71 14.53
CA VAL A 42 2.42 -29.13 14.53
C VAL A 42 2.52 -29.63 13.09
N PRO A 43 3.27 -30.72 12.80
CA PRO A 43 3.26 -31.33 11.47
C PRO A 43 1.88 -31.92 11.21
N SER A 44 1.18 -31.41 10.19
CA SER A 44 -0.10 -31.94 9.75
C SER A 44 0.04 -33.40 9.32
N PRO A 45 -0.84 -34.33 9.78
CA PRO A 45 -0.82 -35.71 9.33
C PRO A 45 -1.23 -35.82 7.85
N THR A 46 -0.57 -36.74 7.15
CA THR A 46 -0.70 -37.01 5.72
C THR A 46 -2.14 -37.32 5.27
N ALA A 47 -2.50 -36.75 4.12
CA ALA A 47 -3.78 -36.74 3.41
C ALA A 47 -4.28 -38.08 2.84
N ALA A 48 -4.03 -39.23 3.48
CA ALA A 48 -4.41 -40.53 2.93
C ALA A 48 -5.76 -41.02 3.50
N GLY A 49 -6.86 -40.93 2.73
CA GLY A 49 -8.05 -41.77 2.97
C GLY A 49 -9.45 -41.14 2.93
N PHE A 50 -9.62 -39.88 2.51
CA PHE A 50 -10.95 -39.25 2.44
C PHE A 50 -11.69 -39.60 1.14
N PRO A 51 -13.03 -39.74 1.15
CA PRO A 51 -13.82 -40.08 -0.03
C PRO A 51 -13.79 -38.95 -1.08
N VAL A 52 -13.84 -39.35 -2.35
CA VAL A 52 -13.89 -38.44 -3.50
C VAL A 52 -15.31 -38.43 -4.08
N CYS A 53 -15.86 -37.24 -4.31
CA CYS A 53 -17.15 -37.09 -4.98
C CYS A 53 -16.97 -36.48 -6.36
N PHE A 54 -17.52 -37.13 -7.39
CA PHE A 54 -17.55 -36.61 -8.76
C PHE A 54 -18.93 -36.00 -9.01
N ALA A 55 -19.04 -34.68 -9.07
CA ALA A 55 -20.23 -33.98 -9.50
C ALA A 55 -20.19 -33.85 -11.03
N VAL A 56 -21.00 -34.65 -11.73
CA VAL A 56 -20.90 -34.83 -13.19
C VAL A 56 -22.09 -34.21 -13.87
N ASP A 57 -21.83 -33.23 -14.72
CA ASP A 57 -22.83 -32.67 -15.63
C ASP A 57 -23.32 -33.78 -16.56
N VAL A 58 -24.62 -34.03 -16.54
CA VAL A 58 -25.28 -34.94 -17.47
C VAL A 58 -26.34 -34.20 -18.27
N SER A 59 -26.18 -32.90 -18.47
CA SER A 59 -27.07 -32.11 -19.34
C SER A 59 -27.02 -32.58 -20.79
N GLY A 60 -27.97 -32.14 -21.61
CA GLY A 60 -28.05 -32.56 -23.01
C GLY A 60 -26.81 -32.21 -23.85
N SER A 61 -26.02 -31.19 -23.47
CA SER A 61 -24.79 -30.83 -24.20
C SER A 61 -23.71 -31.91 -24.13
N THR A 62 -23.70 -32.72 -23.07
CA THR A 62 -22.68 -33.76 -22.88
C THR A 62 -22.90 -34.99 -23.76
N GLU A 63 -23.97 -35.03 -24.58
CA GLU A 63 -24.31 -36.22 -25.36
C GLU A 63 -23.17 -36.68 -26.28
N GLY A 64 -22.97 -38.01 -26.34
CA GLY A 64 -22.04 -38.63 -27.27
C GLY A 64 -20.58 -38.62 -26.81
N CYS A 65 -19.72 -37.89 -27.52
CA CYS A 65 -18.28 -37.97 -27.31
C CYS A 65 -17.84 -37.32 -26.00
N VAL A 66 -18.51 -36.24 -25.59
CA VAL A 66 -18.21 -35.51 -24.35
C VAL A 66 -18.39 -36.43 -23.14
N LEU A 67 -19.60 -36.97 -22.92
CA LEU A 67 -19.89 -37.84 -21.78
C LEU A 67 -18.99 -39.08 -21.74
N ARG A 68 -18.63 -39.64 -22.89
CA ARG A 68 -17.65 -40.73 -22.95
C ARG A 68 -16.27 -40.32 -22.42
N MET A 69 -15.77 -39.14 -22.79
CA MET A 69 -14.51 -38.62 -22.26
C MET A 69 -14.60 -38.27 -20.77
N GLU A 70 -15.74 -37.78 -20.31
CA GLU A 70 -16.01 -37.56 -18.89
C GLU A 70 -15.97 -38.86 -18.08
N GLN A 71 -16.62 -39.92 -18.58
CA GLN A 71 -16.57 -41.27 -18.00
C GLN A 71 -15.13 -41.80 -17.93
N GLU A 72 -14.35 -41.64 -19.00
CA GLU A 72 -12.94 -42.03 -19.04
C GLU A 72 -12.08 -41.26 -18.04
N ALA A 73 -12.31 -39.94 -17.89
CA ALA A 73 -11.64 -39.11 -16.89
C ALA A 73 -11.97 -39.58 -15.46
N ILE A 74 -13.24 -39.86 -15.15
CA ILE A 74 -13.64 -40.40 -13.84
C ILE A 74 -12.92 -41.72 -13.57
N ILE A 75 -12.85 -42.63 -14.55
CA ILE A 75 -12.12 -43.89 -14.42
C ILE A 75 -10.63 -43.65 -14.18
N ALA A 76 -10.00 -42.74 -14.93
CA ALA A 76 -8.57 -42.44 -14.81
C ALA A 76 -8.23 -41.86 -13.43
N ILE A 77 -8.98 -40.84 -12.98
CA ILE A 77 -8.80 -40.17 -11.69
C ILE A 77 -9.06 -41.16 -10.55
N SER A 78 -10.17 -41.89 -10.61
CA SER A 78 -10.53 -42.86 -9.58
C SER A 78 -9.51 -43.99 -9.48
N THR A 79 -8.98 -44.48 -10.60
CA THR A 79 -7.90 -45.47 -10.63
C THR A 79 -6.60 -44.91 -10.04
N ALA A 80 -6.25 -43.67 -10.37
CA ALA A 80 -5.04 -43.02 -9.86
C ALA A 80 -5.09 -42.83 -8.34
N LEU A 81 -6.19 -42.29 -7.82
CA LEU A 81 -6.38 -42.06 -6.38
C LEU A 81 -6.62 -43.36 -5.60
N GLY A 82 -7.24 -44.36 -6.24
CA GLY A 82 -7.52 -45.66 -5.64
C GLY A 82 -6.29 -46.52 -5.38
N LYS A 83 -5.19 -46.30 -6.11
CA LYS A 83 -3.87 -46.93 -5.81
C LYS A 83 -3.34 -46.54 -4.44
N THR A 84 -3.77 -45.41 -3.90
CA THR A 84 -3.25 -44.85 -2.65
C THR A 84 -4.05 -45.33 -1.43
N THR A 85 -5.37 -45.54 -1.52
CA THR A 85 -6.19 -46.10 -0.41
C THR A 85 -7.47 -46.82 -0.87
N GLN A 86 -7.53 -48.15 -0.76
CA GLN A 86 -8.70 -48.97 -1.15
C GLN A 86 -9.97 -48.67 -0.34
N TYR A 87 -9.84 -48.22 0.91
CA TYR A 87 -10.96 -47.88 1.80
C TYR A 87 -11.72 -46.62 1.35
N SER A 88 -11.02 -45.59 0.88
CA SER A 88 -11.63 -44.34 0.37
C SER A 88 -12.54 -44.59 -0.83
N MET A 89 -12.13 -45.47 -1.74
CA MET A 89 -12.83 -45.76 -2.99
C MET A 89 -14.21 -46.37 -2.81
N SER A 90 -14.42 -47.14 -1.74
CA SER A 90 -15.73 -47.73 -1.41
C SER A 90 -16.77 -46.67 -0.99
N ARG A 91 -16.29 -45.50 -0.54
CA ARG A 91 -17.11 -44.36 -0.08
C ARG A 91 -17.20 -43.25 -1.13
N SER A 92 -16.32 -43.27 -2.13
CA SER A 92 -16.37 -42.38 -3.28
C SER A 92 -17.65 -42.59 -4.10
N SER A 93 -18.13 -41.53 -4.73
CA SER A 93 -19.46 -41.48 -5.34
C SER A 93 -19.48 -40.60 -6.58
N ILE A 94 -20.33 -40.95 -7.53
CA ILE A 94 -20.70 -40.13 -8.68
C ILE A 94 -22.05 -39.49 -8.38
N LEU A 95 -22.15 -38.19 -8.60
CA LEU A 95 -23.29 -37.33 -8.35
C LEU A 95 -23.71 -36.67 -9.69
N PRO A 96 -24.40 -37.40 -10.58
CA PRO A 96 -24.91 -36.85 -11.83
C PRO A 96 -25.94 -35.73 -11.60
N TRP A 97 -25.74 -34.60 -12.27
CA TRP A 97 -26.62 -33.44 -12.17
C TRP A 97 -26.92 -32.84 -13.56
N TYR A 98 -28.11 -32.29 -13.69
CA TYR A 98 -28.56 -31.49 -14.82
C TYR A 98 -29.38 -30.33 -14.20
N ASP A 99 -30.58 -30.03 -14.69
CA ASP A 99 -31.51 -29.13 -14.00
C ASP A 99 -31.97 -29.65 -12.62
N LYS A 100 -31.69 -30.93 -12.31
CA LYS A 100 -31.93 -31.61 -11.03
C LYS A 100 -30.77 -32.55 -10.67
N ALA A 101 -30.76 -33.03 -9.42
CA ALA A 101 -29.96 -34.18 -9.03
C ALA A 101 -30.62 -35.48 -9.52
N TYR A 102 -29.88 -36.36 -10.20
CA TYR A 102 -30.44 -37.61 -10.72
C TYR A 102 -30.53 -38.71 -9.66
N GLY A 103 -29.44 -38.90 -8.92
CA GLY A 103 -29.29 -39.97 -7.93
C GLY A 103 -27.83 -40.40 -7.81
N ARG A 104 -27.38 -40.81 -6.63
CA ARG A 104 -25.99 -41.24 -6.43
C ARG A 104 -25.72 -42.52 -7.23
N LEU A 105 -24.61 -42.55 -7.95
CA LEU A 105 -24.05 -43.77 -8.56
C LEU A 105 -22.72 -44.14 -7.88
N PRO A 106 -22.43 -45.44 -7.66
CA PRO A 106 -21.10 -45.87 -7.27
C PRO A 106 -20.14 -45.80 -8.47
N LEU A 107 -18.83 -45.73 -8.22
CA LEU A 107 -17.82 -45.58 -9.28
C LEU A 107 -17.84 -46.69 -10.35
N LYS A 108 -18.22 -47.91 -9.98
CA LYS A 108 -18.34 -49.05 -10.91
C LYS A 108 -19.43 -48.86 -11.97
N ASP A 109 -20.42 -48.01 -11.68
CA ASP A 109 -21.61 -47.78 -12.51
C ASP A 109 -21.43 -46.49 -13.34
N VAL A 110 -20.19 -46.00 -13.52
CA VAL A 110 -19.86 -44.80 -14.32
C VAL A 110 -20.37 -44.87 -15.76
N LYS A 111 -20.44 -46.09 -16.33
CA LYS A 111 -20.95 -46.32 -17.69
C LYS A 111 -22.46 -46.17 -17.81
N ASP A 112 -23.17 -46.10 -16.68
CA ASP A 112 -24.62 -45.94 -16.62
C ASP A 112 -25.04 -44.46 -16.62
N LEU A 113 -24.07 -43.53 -16.73
CA LEU A 113 -24.37 -42.11 -16.95
C LEU A 113 -25.02 -41.91 -18.32
N ILE A 114 -26.04 -41.06 -18.37
CA ILE A 114 -26.81 -40.74 -19.57
C ILE A 114 -27.04 -39.23 -19.59
N SER A 115 -26.86 -38.59 -20.75
CA SER A 115 -27.10 -37.16 -20.96
C SER A 115 -28.57 -36.84 -21.16
N PHE A 116 -29.10 -35.83 -20.48
CA PHE A 116 -30.46 -35.30 -20.64
C PHE A 116 -30.66 -33.99 -19.83
N GLY A 117 -31.63 -33.17 -20.25
CA GLY A 117 -32.06 -31.98 -19.50
C GLY A 117 -31.14 -30.75 -19.65
N GLY A 118 -31.42 -29.70 -18.87
CA GLY A 118 -30.65 -28.44 -18.89
C GLY A 118 -29.47 -28.42 -17.91
N THR A 119 -28.73 -27.30 -17.88
CA THR A 119 -27.54 -27.11 -17.03
C THR A 119 -27.85 -26.16 -15.88
N VAL A 120 -28.20 -26.68 -14.69
CA VAL A 120 -28.43 -25.85 -13.48
C VAL A 120 -27.60 -26.40 -12.31
N PRO A 121 -26.32 -26.00 -12.17
CA PRO A 121 -25.40 -26.62 -11.22
C PRO A 121 -25.80 -26.42 -9.75
N ALA A 122 -26.60 -25.40 -9.43
CA ALA A 122 -27.18 -25.23 -8.10
C ALA A 122 -28.03 -26.45 -7.65
N ALA A 123 -28.56 -27.24 -8.59
CA ALA A 123 -29.30 -28.47 -8.31
C ALA A 123 -28.51 -29.47 -7.46
N ILE A 124 -27.17 -29.48 -7.57
CA ILE A 124 -26.26 -30.31 -6.77
C ILE A 124 -26.52 -30.10 -5.27
N PHE A 125 -26.72 -28.85 -4.85
CA PHE A 125 -26.84 -28.50 -3.43
C PHE A 125 -28.27 -28.42 -2.92
N ARG A 126 -29.25 -28.33 -3.83
CA ARG A 126 -30.69 -28.39 -3.50
C ARG A 126 -31.08 -29.80 -3.02
N ASP A 127 -30.41 -30.85 -3.53
CA ASP A 127 -30.58 -32.20 -3.00
C ASP A 127 -29.78 -32.41 -1.71
N ARG A 128 -30.49 -32.75 -0.63
CA ARG A 128 -29.90 -32.92 0.71
C ARG A 128 -28.90 -34.08 0.76
N LYS A 129 -29.10 -35.15 -0.02
CA LYS A 129 -28.19 -36.30 -0.05
C LYS A 129 -26.89 -35.91 -0.75
N TYR A 130 -26.97 -35.24 -1.90
CA TYR A 130 -25.79 -34.75 -2.63
C TYR A 130 -24.98 -33.79 -1.76
N ARG A 131 -25.62 -32.82 -1.12
CA ARG A 131 -24.98 -31.93 -0.14
C ARG A 131 -24.25 -32.72 0.96
N SER A 132 -24.90 -33.74 1.54
CA SER A 132 -24.28 -34.57 2.57
C SER A 132 -23.07 -35.35 2.06
N TYR A 133 -23.08 -35.83 0.82
CA TYR A 133 -21.92 -36.52 0.23
C TYR A 133 -20.75 -35.57 0.02
N LEU A 134 -21.01 -34.37 -0.53
CA LEU A 134 -19.98 -33.35 -0.74
C LEU A 134 -19.39 -32.83 0.57
N GLN A 135 -20.20 -32.63 1.62
CA GLN A 135 -19.73 -32.23 2.95
C GLN A 135 -18.83 -33.28 3.62
N GLN A 136 -18.96 -34.56 3.25
CA GLN A 136 -18.14 -35.65 3.77
C GLN A 136 -16.92 -35.94 2.89
N ALA A 137 -16.86 -35.35 1.69
CA ALA A 137 -15.76 -35.54 0.76
C ALA A 137 -14.52 -34.78 1.21
N GLY A 138 -13.35 -35.38 1.05
CA GLY A 138 -12.07 -34.67 1.22
C GLY A 138 -11.64 -33.92 -0.04
N LEU A 139 -12.14 -34.39 -1.19
CA LEU A 139 -11.92 -33.83 -2.50
C LEU A 139 -13.21 -34.01 -3.30
N TRP A 140 -13.63 -32.98 -4.02
CA TRP A 140 -14.67 -33.14 -5.01
C TRP A 140 -14.20 -32.68 -6.40
N VAL A 141 -14.74 -33.33 -7.42
CA VAL A 141 -14.40 -33.08 -8.82
C VAL A 141 -15.66 -32.61 -9.52
N LEU A 142 -15.65 -31.39 -10.05
CA LEU A 142 -16.70 -30.85 -10.89
C LEU A 142 -16.36 -31.12 -12.35
N ILE A 143 -17.22 -31.86 -13.04
CA ILE A 143 -17.11 -32.20 -14.45
C ILE A 143 -18.26 -31.54 -15.18
N THR A 144 -17.97 -30.81 -16.26
CA THR A 144 -18.95 -30.09 -17.06
C THR A 144 -18.40 -29.76 -18.45
N ASP A 145 -19.27 -29.59 -19.42
CA ASP A 145 -18.97 -29.03 -20.74
C ASP A 145 -19.74 -27.71 -21.01
N GLY A 146 -20.56 -27.31 -20.04
CA GLY A 146 -21.66 -26.40 -20.26
C GLY A 146 -21.34 -24.95 -19.93
N GLN A 147 -22.22 -24.10 -20.45
CA GLN A 147 -22.25 -22.67 -20.16
C GLN A 147 -23.50 -22.35 -19.35
N ILE A 148 -23.34 -21.53 -18.32
CA ILE A 148 -24.43 -20.96 -17.54
C ILE A 148 -24.41 -19.44 -17.62
N ASP A 149 -25.56 -18.82 -17.38
CA ASP A 149 -25.67 -17.36 -17.36
C ASP A 149 -25.20 -16.76 -16.01
N GLN A 150 -25.10 -15.44 -15.95
CA GLN A 150 -24.63 -14.75 -14.74
C GLN A 150 -25.59 -14.89 -13.54
N SER A 151 -26.87 -15.16 -13.76
CA SER A 151 -27.82 -15.41 -12.68
C SER A 151 -27.60 -16.79 -12.07
N ASP A 152 -27.34 -17.79 -12.91
CA ASP A 152 -26.99 -19.16 -12.50
C ASP A 152 -25.61 -19.23 -11.86
N VAL A 153 -24.62 -18.46 -12.31
CA VAL A 153 -23.31 -18.30 -11.63
C VAL A 153 -23.52 -17.85 -10.19
N ARG A 154 -24.38 -16.83 -9.99
CA ARG A 154 -24.69 -16.30 -8.66
C ARG A 154 -25.44 -17.31 -7.79
N ASP A 155 -26.44 -17.98 -8.34
CA ASP A 155 -27.21 -19.00 -7.61
C ASP A 155 -26.31 -20.18 -7.21
N PHE A 156 -25.45 -20.64 -8.11
CA PHE A 156 -24.51 -21.72 -7.84
C PHE A 156 -23.48 -21.33 -6.79
N SER A 157 -22.87 -20.15 -6.92
CA SER A 157 -21.92 -19.61 -5.94
C SER A 157 -22.52 -19.53 -4.53
N ASN A 158 -23.74 -19.00 -4.41
CA ASN A 158 -24.43 -18.92 -3.12
C ASN A 158 -24.78 -20.31 -2.57
N SER A 159 -25.19 -21.23 -3.43
CA SER A 159 -25.51 -22.62 -3.05
C SER A 159 -24.31 -23.38 -2.48
N ILE A 160 -23.10 -23.15 -3.02
CA ILE A 160 -21.84 -23.72 -2.50
C ILE A 160 -21.60 -23.26 -1.06
N LEU A 161 -21.76 -21.96 -0.80
CA LEU A 161 -21.52 -21.36 0.52
C LEU A 161 -22.54 -21.81 1.55
N GLU A 162 -23.80 -21.88 1.16
CA GLU A 162 -24.88 -22.40 2.00
C GLU A 162 -24.69 -23.89 2.30
N ALA A 163 -24.03 -24.63 1.39
CA ALA A 163 -23.65 -26.02 1.63
C ALA A 163 -22.42 -26.16 2.53
N GLY A 164 -21.63 -25.10 2.72
CA GLY A 164 -20.43 -25.15 3.55
C GLY A 164 -19.34 -26.06 3.00
N VAL A 165 -19.27 -26.21 1.68
CA VAL A 165 -18.27 -27.07 1.00
C VAL A 165 -17.12 -26.26 0.38
N HIS A 166 -17.15 -24.93 0.49
CA HIS A 166 -16.13 -24.02 -0.05
C HIS A 166 -14.76 -24.11 0.63
N GLY A 167 -14.66 -24.78 1.79
CA GLY A 167 -13.38 -25.12 2.40
C GLY A 167 -12.80 -26.47 1.97
N THR A 168 -13.49 -27.21 1.09
CA THR A 168 -13.02 -28.49 0.53
C THR A 168 -12.22 -28.25 -0.74
N ALA A 169 -11.11 -28.97 -0.92
CA ALA A 169 -10.35 -28.92 -2.16
C ALA A 169 -11.19 -29.38 -3.36
N CYS A 170 -10.97 -28.77 -4.52
CA CYS A 170 -11.73 -29.08 -5.72
C CYS A 170 -10.85 -29.23 -6.97
N VAL A 171 -11.23 -30.14 -7.86
CA VAL A 171 -10.76 -30.18 -9.25
C VAL A 171 -11.95 -29.85 -10.16
N ILE A 172 -11.78 -28.90 -11.07
CA ILE A 172 -12.78 -28.53 -12.06
C ILE A 172 -12.25 -28.99 -13.41
N ILE A 173 -13.07 -29.68 -14.19
CA ILE A 173 -12.70 -30.13 -15.53
C ILE A 173 -13.79 -29.66 -16.49
N ALA A 174 -13.43 -28.68 -17.32
CA ALA A 174 -14.25 -28.22 -18.42
C ALA A 174 -13.91 -29.03 -19.67
N PHE A 175 -14.87 -29.76 -20.22
CA PHE A 175 -14.73 -30.49 -21.47
C PHE A 175 -15.16 -29.62 -22.63
N GLY A 176 -14.40 -29.61 -23.72
CA GLY A 176 -14.78 -28.84 -24.88
C GLY A 176 -13.93 -29.10 -26.11
N TYR A 177 -14.37 -28.51 -27.21
CA TYR A 177 -13.66 -28.50 -28.47
C TYR A 177 -12.74 -27.27 -28.51
N GLN A 178 -11.46 -27.45 -28.83
CA GLN A 178 -10.51 -26.34 -28.83
C GLN A 178 -10.97 -25.21 -29.75
N GLY A 179 -11.20 -24.03 -29.15
CA GLY A 179 -11.28 -22.78 -29.89
C GLY A 179 -9.89 -22.32 -30.35
N TRP A 180 -9.83 -21.14 -30.94
CA TRP A 180 -8.58 -20.58 -31.45
C TRP A 180 -7.61 -20.19 -30.34
N SER A 181 -8.14 -19.81 -29.19
CA SER A 181 -7.38 -19.45 -28.00
C SER A 181 -8.04 -20.02 -26.73
N PRO A 182 -7.25 -20.43 -25.73
CA PRO A 182 -7.76 -20.69 -24.38
C PRO A 182 -8.61 -19.54 -23.83
N PHE A 183 -8.32 -18.28 -24.17
CA PHE A 183 -9.05 -17.11 -23.70
C PHE A 183 -10.55 -17.16 -24.05
N GLN A 184 -10.95 -17.89 -25.08
CA GLN A 184 -12.35 -18.02 -25.49
C GLN A 184 -13.09 -19.13 -24.74
N CYS A 185 -12.41 -19.89 -23.87
CA CYS A 185 -13.05 -20.97 -23.13
C CYS A 185 -14.08 -20.44 -22.16
N ASN A 186 -15.24 -21.09 -22.12
CA ASN A 186 -16.26 -20.75 -21.14
C ASN A 186 -15.89 -21.33 -19.77
N VAL A 187 -15.76 -20.47 -18.76
CA VAL A 187 -15.47 -20.89 -17.37
C VAL A 187 -16.62 -20.64 -16.40
N SER A 188 -17.82 -20.32 -16.91
CA SER A 188 -18.97 -19.88 -16.11
C SER A 188 -19.39 -20.87 -15.02
N VAL A 189 -19.41 -22.17 -15.30
CA VAL A 189 -19.75 -23.17 -14.29
C VAL A 189 -18.65 -23.27 -13.23
N GLY A 190 -17.39 -23.35 -13.66
CA GLY A 190 -16.24 -23.55 -12.79
C GLY A 190 -15.86 -22.34 -11.93
N ILE A 191 -16.07 -21.11 -12.41
CA ILE A 191 -15.63 -19.88 -11.72
C ILE A 191 -16.24 -19.77 -10.31
N SER A 192 -17.49 -20.22 -10.14
CA SER A 192 -18.20 -20.24 -8.86
C SER A 192 -17.46 -21.05 -7.79
N VAL A 193 -16.88 -22.19 -8.18
CA VAL A 193 -16.10 -23.05 -7.29
C VAL A 193 -14.69 -22.49 -7.10
N PHE A 194 -14.06 -22.08 -8.19
CA PHE A 194 -12.69 -21.55 -8.19
C PHE A 194 -12.55 -20.25 -7.38
N ALA A 195 -13.62 -19.47 -7.29
CA ALA A 195 -13.68 -18.23 -6.53
C ALA A 195 -13.53 -18.44 -5.02
N VAL A 196 -14.03 -19.56 -4.50
CA VAL A 196 -14.18 -19.78 -3.06
C VAL A 196 -13.34 -20.92 -2.52
N ALA A 197 -12.94 -21.88 -3.36
CA ALA A 197 -12.11 -23.00 -2.96
C ALA A 197 -10.64 -22.57 -2.80
N PRO A 198 -10.03 -22.74 -1.62
CA PRO A 198 -8.64 -22.34 -1.37
C PRO A 198 -7.62 -23.24 -2.09
N HIS A 199 -8.00 -24.49 -2.32
CA HIS A 199 -7.22 -25.47 -3.06
C HIS A 199 -8.04 -25.89 -4.27
N CYS A 200 -7.72 -25.33 -5.43
CA CYS A 200 -8.51 -25.56 -6.62
C CYS A 200 -7.62 -25.75 -7.85
N LEU A 201 -7.91 -26.77 -8.64
CA LEU A 201 -7.31 -27.00 -9.96
C LEU A 201 -8.38 -26.83 -11.02
N PHE A 202 -8.16 -25.94 -11.99
CA PHE A 202 -9.04 -25.74 -13.12
C PHE A 202 -8.38 -26.31 -14.38
N LEU A 203 -8.98 -27.35 -14.93
CA LEU A 203 -8.53 -28.06 -16.12
C LEU A 203 -9.47 -27.81 -17.29
N TYR A 204 -8.89 -27.77 -18.49
CA TYR A 204 -9.62 -27.88 -19.74
C TYR A 204 -9.22 -29.17 -20.44
N HIS A 205 -10.19 -30.05 -20.70
CA HIS A 205 -9.98 -31.27 -21.45
C HIS A 205 -10.42 -31.07 -22.90
N ALA A 206 -9.43 -31.05 -23.79
CA ALA A 206 -9.63 -30.90 -25.21
C ALA A 206 -10.02 -32.24 -25.86
N ILE A 207 -11.26 -32.34 -26.34
CA ILE A 207 -11.88 -33.62 -26.74
C ILE A 207 -11.19 -34.27 -27.94
N HIS A 208 -10.77 -33.49 -28.95
CA HIS A 208 -10.18 -34.05 -30.17
C HIS A 208 -8.74 -34.51 -29.98
N GLU A 209 -7.96 -33.73 -29.24
CA GLU A 209 -6.55 -34.00 -28.97
C GLU A 209 -6.36 -34.99 -27.82
N ASN A 210 -7.43 -35.25 -27.04
CA ASN A 210 -7.39 -35.99 -25.78
C ASN A 210 -6.26 -35.49 -24.87
N LYS A 211 -6.17 -34.16 -24.74
CA LYS A 211 -5.13 -33.47 -23.97
C LYS A 211 -5.77 -32.60 -22.91
N THR A 212 -5.25 -32.70 -21.69
CA THR A 212 -5.74 -31.93 -20.55
C THR A 212 -4.77 -30.80 -20.24
N TYR A 213 -5.25 -29.57 -20.32
CA TYR A 213 -4.50 -28.34 -20.06
C TYR A 213 -4.88 -27.79 -18.69
N VAL A 214 -3.89 -27.27 -17.96
CA VAL A 214 -4.12 -26.53 -16.73
C VAL A 214 -4.45 -25.09 -17.11
N ILE A 215 -5.68 -24.68 -16.85
CA ILE A 215 -6.10 -23.28 -17.01
C ILE A 215 -5.59 -22.47 -15.83
N GLN A 216 -5.79 -22.96 -14.60
CA GLN A 216 -5.32 -22.29 -13.40
C GLN A 216 -5.20 -23.25 -12.21
N ALA A 217 -4.27 -22.98 -11.29
CA ALA A 217 -4.13 -23.73 -10.04
C ALA A 217 -3.93 -22.84 -8.81
N LYS A 218 -4.54 -23.22 -7.70
CA LYS A 218 -4.45 -22.56 -6.38
C LYS A 218 -4.12 -23.56 -5.29
N GLY A 219 -3.39 -23.10 -4.27
CA GLY A 219 -3.08 -23.89 -3.08
C GLY A 219 -2.24 -25.13 -3.41
N CYS A 220 -2.57 -26.29 -2.84
CA CYS A 220 -1.78 -27.52 -3.01
C CYS A 220 -1.62 -27.96 -4.47
N PHE A 221 -2.53 -27.59 -5.37
CA PHE A 221 -2.46 -27.98 -6.78
C PHE A 221 -1.42 -27.20 -7.59
N GLN A 222 -0.83 -26.13 -7.03
CA GLN A 222 0.27 -25.41 -7.69
C GLN A 222 1.52 -26.27 -7.84
N GLU A 223 1.67 -27.32 -7.02
CA GLU A 223 2.77 -28.31 -7.12
C GLU A 223 2.77 -29.08 -8.46
N LEU A 224 1.64 -29.09 -9.18
CA LEU A 224 1.55 -29.71 -10.51
C LEU A 224 2.12 -28.82 -11.62
N LEU A 225 2.43 -27.56 -11.33
CA LEU A 225 2.92 -26.61 -12.31
C LEU A 225 4.43 -26.38 -12.10
N PRO A 226 5.23 -26.36 -13.18
CA PRO A 226 6.61 -25.91 -13.09
C PRO A 226 6.64 -24.42 -12.74
N ASP A 227 7.73 -23.97 -12.12
CA ASP A 227 7.84 -22.62 -11.52
C ASP A 227 7.55 -21.49 -12.52
N ASP A 228 7.93 -21.66 -13.79
CA ASP A 228 7.73 -20.72 -14.89
C ASP A 228 6.29 -20.71 -15.45
N LYS A 229 5.45 -21.69 -15.07
CA LYS A 229 4.06 -21.83 -15.50
C LYS A 229 3.05 -21.77 -14.35
N ARG A 230 3.50 -21.51 -13.11
CA ARG A 230 2.61 -21.31 -11.95
C ARG A 230 1.65 -20.14 -12.13
N PHE A 231 1.97 -19.22 -13.03
CA PHE A 231 1.14 -18.08 -13.35
C PHE A 231 1.18 -17.80 -14.86
N ILE A 232 0.00 -17.69 -15.48
CA ILE A 232 -0.16 -17.29 -16.87
C ILE A 232 -1.26 -16.22 -16.92
N LEU A 233 -0.91 -15.05 -17.47
CA LEU A 233 -1.89 -14.00 -17.77
C LEU A 233 -2.65 -14.40 -19.04
N PHE A 234 -3.96 -14.63 -18.92
CA PHE A 234 -4.80 -14.94 -20.06
C PHE A 234 -5.20 -13.66 -20.79
N ASN A 235 -4.92 -13.62 -22.09
CA ASN A 235 -5.38 -12.59 -23.00
C ASN A 235 -5.68 -13.22 -24.37
N GLU A 236 -6.20 -12.44 -25.31
CA GLU A 236 -6.56 -12.92 -26.64
C GLU A 236 -5.40 -13.55 -27.43
N SER A 237 -4.15 -13.21 -27.09
CA SER A 237 -2.95 -13.77 -27.73
C SER A 237 -2.42 -15.05 -27.05
N THR A 238 -2.96 -15.44 -25.90
CA THR A 238 -2.59 -16.69 -25.23
C THR A 238 -2.91 -17.88 -26.13
N ARG A 239 -1.96 -18.81 -26.27
CA ARG A 239 -2.09 -20.02 -27.09
C ARG A 239 -2.18 -21.26 -26.20
N TRP A 240 -2.76 -22.33 -26.75
CA TRP A 240 -2.84 -23.62 -26.05
C TRP A 240 -1.46 -24.19 -25.67
N ASP A 241 -0.44 -23.94 -26.49
CA ASP A 241 0.94 -24.37 -26.24
C ASP A 241 1.62 -23.61 -25.10
N ASP A 242 1.08 -22.44 -24.71
CA ASP A 242 1.58 -21.69 -23.57
C ASP A 242 1.20 -22.35 -22.25
N LEU A 243 0.13 -23.15 -22.24
CA LEU A 243 -0.40 -23.81 -21.06
C LEU A 243 0.33 -25.13 -20.75
N HIS A 244 0.52 -25.38 -19.46
CA HIS A 244 1.01 -26.68 -19.01
C HIS A 244 -0.07 -27.75 -19.20
N SER A 245 0.31 -28.93 -19.69
CA SER A 245 -0.59 -30.07 -19.82
C SER A 245 -0.20 -31.17 -18.85
N ILE A 246 -1.20 -31.77 -18.21
CA ILE A 246 -1.00 -32.85 -17.24
C ILE A 246 -1.78 -34.10 -17.64
N ARG A 247 -1.41 -35.23 -17.06
CA ARG A 247 -2.22 -36.44 -17.07
C ARG A 247 -2.98 -36.59 -15.75
N TYR A 248 -4.16 -37.22 -15.78
CA TYR A 248 -4.97 -37.41 -14.58
C TYR A 248 -4.30 -38.26 -13.48
N ASP A 249 -3.34 -39.13 -13.83
CA ASP A 249 -2.59 -39.90 -12.84
C ASP A 249 -1.61 -39.05 -12.02
N GLU A 250 -1.28 -37.86 -12.48
CA GLU A 250 -0.43 -36.92 -11.75
C GLU A 250 -1.14 -36.30 -10.54
N LEU A 251 -2.48 -36.28 -10.53
CA LEU A 251 -3.27 -35.85 -9.37
C LEU A 251 -2.97 -36.66 -8.11
N ALA A 252 -2.55 -37.92 -8.25
CA ALA A 252 -2.18 -38.77 -7.12
C ALA A 252 -0.90 -38.33 -6.40
N ARG A 253 -0.11 -37.41 -6.99
CA ARG A 253 1.10 -36.85 -6.38
C ARG A 253 0.81 -35.71 -5.41
N VAL A 254 -0.36 -35.07 -5.51
CA VAL A 254 -0.71 -33.89 -4.71
C VAL A 254 -1.22 -34.29 -3.34
N GLN A 255 -0.70 -33.64 -2.30
CA GLN A 255 -1.22 -33.81 -0.94
C GLN A 255 -2.39 -32.86 -0.69
N VAL A 256 -3.60 -33.41 -0.66
CA VAL A 256 -4.83 -32.64 -0.46
C VAL A 256 -5.09 -32.45 1.05
N PRO A 257 -5.13 -31.21 1.57
CA PRO A 257 -5.37 -30.98 3.00
C PRO A 257 -6.78 -31.37 3.40
N GLN A 258 -7.01 -31.52 4.71
CA GLN A 258 -8.37 -31.76 5.23
C GLN A 258 -9.28 -30.56 4.94
N PRO A 259 -10.58 -30.79 4.66
CA PRO A 259 -11.53 -29.70 4.43
C PRO A 259 -11.60 -28.73 5.61
N ALA A 260 -11.45 -27.44 5.33
CA ALA A 260 -11.65 -26.39 6.31
C ALA A 260 -13.14 -26.13 6.54
N LYS A 261 -13.57 -26.04 7.80
CA LYS A 261 -14.95 -25.62 8.12
C LYS A 261 -15.03 -24.10 8.09
N LEU A 262 -15.63 -23.57 7.03
CA LEU A 262 -15.80 -22.13 6.84
C LEU A 262 -17.26 -21.73 7.08
N SER A 263 -17.47 -20.56 7.67
CA SER A 263 -18.80 -19.95 7.70
C SER A 263 -19.22 -19.50 6.29
N ARG A 264 -20.52 -19.32 6.06
CA ARG A 264 -21.08 -18.94 4.74
C ARG A 264 -20.35 -17.75 4.12
N ASP A 265 -20.12 -16.70 4.90
CA ASP A 265 -19.54 -15.45 4.43
C ASP A 265 -18.04 -15.37 4.68
N SER A 266 -17.40 -16.47 5.08
CA SER A 266 -15.96 -16.54 5.25
C SER A 266 -15.26 -17.03 3.99
N VAL A 267 -14.05 -16.54 3.77
CA VAL A 267 -13.10 -17.04 2.76
C VAL A 267 -11.77 -17.38 3.44
N LEU A 268 -11.04 -18.35 2.89
CA LEU A 268 -9.67 -18.66 3.33
C LEU A 268 -8.71 -17.92 2.39
N LEU A 269 -7.91 -17.01 2.95
CA LEU A 269 -6.92 -16.23 2.21
C LEU A 269 -5.66 -17.08 1.93
N PRO A 270 -4.85 -16.71 0.93
CA PRO A 270 -3.62 -17.43 0.58
C PRO A 270 -2.62 -17.57 1.75
N ASN A 271 -2.62 -16.62 2.69
CA ASN A 271 -1.80 -16.66 3.89
C ASN A 271 -2.34 -17.61 5.00
N GLY A 272 -3.44 -18.33 4.74
CA GLY A 272 -4.08 -19.25 5.68
C GLY A 272 -5.04 -18.58 6.67
N LYS A 273 -5.20 -17.25 6.63
CA LYS A 273 -6.16 -16.52 7.47
C LYS A 273 -7.58 -16.71 6.97
N ILE A 274 -8.51 -16.95 7.89
CA ILE A 274 -9.95 -16.94 7.59
C ILE A 274 -10.46 -15.52 7.72
N PHE A 275 -11.02 -14.98 6.63
CA PHE A 275 -11.56 -13.62 6.58
C PHE A 275 -13.09 -13.65 6.47
N ASP A 276 -13.79 -12.88 7.31
CA ASP A 276 -15.26 -12.72 7.25
C ASP A 276 -15.63 -11.54 6.37
N MET A 277 -16.20 -11.82 5.19
CA MET A 277 -16.61 -10.83 4.19
C MET A 277 -17.68 -9.86 4.72
N ARG A 278 -18.47 -10.26 5.73
CA ARG A 278 -19.49 -9.38 6.34
C ARG A 278 -18.87 -8.15 6.99
N THR A 279 -17.60 -8.19 7.36
CA THR A 279 -16.90 -7.02 7.88
C THR A 279 -16.79 -5.93 6.83
N ILE A 280 -16.51 -6.27 5.57
CA ILE A 280 -16.52 -5.32 4.45
C ILE A 280 -17.96 -4.88 4.14
N TYR A 281 -18.88 -5.84 3.99
CA TYR A 281 -20.27 -5.56 3.61
C TYR A 281 -20.99 -4.64 4.60
N ASN A 282 -20.65 -4.74 5.89
CA ASN A 282 -21.21 -3.90 6.94
C ASN A 282 -20.33 -2.69 7.28
N ASN A 283 -19.26 -2.44 6.53
CA ASN A 283 -18.33 -1.32 6.74
C ASN A 283 -17.68 -1.32 8.14
N LYS A 284 -17.37 -2.50 8.66
CA LYS A 284 -16.78 -2.80 9.99
C LYS A 284 -15.37 -3.40 9.91
N VAL A 285 -14.76 -3.47 8.73
CA VAL A 285 -13.38 -3.96 8.58
C VAL A 285 -12.40 -3.04 9.33
N SER A 286 -11.45 -3.64 10.04
CA SER A 286 -10.45 -2.91 10.82
C SER A 286 -9.42 -2.21 9.90
N ASN A 287 -8.68 -1.22 10.42
CA ASN A 287 -7.60 -0.59 9.66
C ASN A 287 -6.49 -1.60 9.35
N ASP A 288 -6.17 -2.50 10.29
CA ASP A 288 -5.12 -3.51 10.12
C ASP A 288 -5.49 -4.54 9.05
N ASP A 289 -6.73 -5.05 9.08
CA ASP A 289 -7.23 -5.95 8.03
C ASP A 289 -7.29 -5.24 6.67
N THR A 290 -7.63 -3.95 6.65
CA THR A 290 -7.62 -3.16 5.41
C THR A 290 -6.20 -3.06 4.86
N LEU A 291 -5.21 -2.77 5.70
CA LEU A 291 -3.82 -2.70 5.28
C LEU A 291 -3.28 -4.05 4.83
N GLU A 292 -3.62 -5.14 5.52
CA GLU A 292 -3.23 -6.49 5.15
C GLU A 292 -3.78 -6.87 3.77
N LEU A 293 -5.09 -6.68 3.54
CA LEU A 293 -5.74 -6.98 2.27
C LEU A 293 -5.18 -6.15 1.11
N LEU A 294 -4.86 -4.87 1.34
CA LEU A 294 -4.30 -4.00 0.29
C LEU A 294 -2.80 -4.23 0.09
N SER A 295 -2.11 -4.86 1.05
CA SER A 295 -0.68 -5.14 0.96
C SER A 295 -0.39 -6.49 0.31
N ASP A 296 -1.33 -7.43 0.39
CA ASP A 296 -1.28 -8.73 -0.29
C ASP A 296 -2.29 -8.79 -1.45
N PRO A 297 -1.84 -8.56 -2.69
CA PRO A 297 -2.76 -8.50 -3.82
C PRO A 297 -3.47 -9.82 -4.10
N ALA A 298 -2.85 -10.97 -3.78
CA ALA A 298 -3.48 -12.28 -3.95
C ALA A 298 -4.68 -12.47 -2.99
N SER A 299 -4.60 -11.91 -1.79
CA SER A 299 -5.73 -11.88 -0.86
C SER A 299 -6.87 -11.02 -1.40
N LEU A 300 -6.57 -9.82 -1.92
CA LEU A 300 -7.58 -8.95 -2.51
C LEU A 300 -8.28 -9.59 -3.71
N ASP A 301 -7.55 -10.32 -4.54
CA ASP A 301 -8.11 -11.05 -5.70
C ASP A 301 -9.13 -12.10 -5.28
N VAL A 302 -8.87 -12.84 -4.20
CA VAL A 302 -9.82 -13.81 -3.64
C VAL A 302 -11.10 -13.11 -3.18
N ILE A 303 -10.98 -11.97 -2.47
CA ILE A 303 -12.11 -11.16 -2.00
C ILE A 303 -12.95 -10.67 -3.18
N LEU A 304 -12.31 -10.08 -4.18
CA LEU A 304 -12.95 -9.53 -5.37
C LEU A 304 -13.67 -10.63 -6.18
N LEU A 305 -12.99 -11.73 -6.48
CA LEU A 305 -13.56 -12.83 -7.26
C LEU A 305 -14.73 -13.49 -6.51
N ALA A 306 -14.60 -13.69 -5.20
CA ALA A 306 -15.67 -14.22 -4.35
C ALA A 306 -16.88 -13.26 -4.29
N ALA A 307 -16.66 -11.95 -4.17
CA ALA A 307 -17.75 -10.98 -4.14
C ALA A 307 -18.48 -10.88 -5.48
N ASN A 308 -17.75 -10.89 -6.59
CA ASN A 308 -18.33 -10.78 -7.93
C ASN A 308 -19.19 -12.00 -8.28
N THR A 309 -18.69 -13.22 -8.01
CA THR A 309 -19.45 -14.45 -8.23
C THR A 309 -20.70 -14.55 -7.34
N ARG A 310 -20.70 -13.91 -6.16
CA ARG A 310 -21.88 -13.83 -5.26
C ARG A 310 -22.87 -12.72 -5.64
N GLY A 311 -22.52 -11.83 -6.58
CA GLY A 311 -23.33 -10.64 -6.89
C GLY A 311 -23.25 -9.53 -5.83
N THR A 312 -22.19 -9.52 -5.02
CA THR A 312 -21.92 -8.51 -3.99
C THR A 312 -20.71 -7.63 -4.31
N GLY A 313 -20.24 -7.63 -5.57
CA GLY A 313 -19.09 -6.84 -6.04
C GLY A 313 -19.21 -5.34 -5.72
N TYR A 314 -20.39 -4.76 -5.95
CA TYR A 314 -20.69 -3.35 -5.66
C TYR A 314 -20.43 -2.94 -4.19
N LEU A 315 -20.52 -3.88 -3.23
CA LEU A 315 -20.21 -3.59 -1.83
C LEU A 315 -18.69 -3.45 -1.60
N ILE A 316 -17.89 -4.24 -2.31
CA ILE A 316 -16.43 -4.13 -2.29
C ILE A 316 -16.00 -2.85 -3.01
N GLU A 317 -16.62 -2.52 -4.14
CA GLU A 317 -16.39 -1.27 -4.86
C GLU A 317 -16.67 -0.05 -3.96
N ALA A 318 -17.82 -0.02 -3.29
CA ALA A 318 -18.18 1.06 -2.36
C ALA A 318 -17.18 1.18 -1.20
N TRP A 319 -16.67 0.06 -0.70
CA TRP A 319 -15.62 0.04 0.32
C TRP A 319 -14.28 0.58 -0.21
N LEU A 320 -13.83 0.15 -1.40
CA LEU A 320 -12.63 0.63 -2.05
C LEU A 320 -12.71 2.13 -2.38
N GLU A 321 -13.85 2.62 -2.86
CA GLU A 321 -14.08 4.05 -3.10
C GLU A 321 -14.05 4.87 -1.80
N LYS A 322 -14.54 4.31 -0.69
CA LYS A 322 -14.41 4.96 0.63
C LYS A 322 -12.94 5.06 1.04
N ILE A 323 -12.14 4.03 0.82
CA ILE A 323 -10.68 4.04 1.05
C ILE A 323 -10.03 5.08 0.14
N ARG A 324 -10.30 5.04 -1.17
CA ARG A 324 -9.81 5.99 -2.17
C ARG A 324 -10.05 7.43 -1.75
N LYS A 325 -11.28 7.76 -1.33
CA LYS A 325 -11.65 9.10 -0.83
C LYS A 325 -10.91 9.45 0.46
N LYS A 326 -10.84 8.54 1.43
CA LYS A 326 -10.10 8.74 2.69
C LYS A 326 -8.62 9.02 2.41
N HIS A 327 -7.99 8.27 1.50
CA HIS A 327 -6.58 8.42 1.14
C HIS A 327 -6.32 9.68 0.30
N ARG A 328 -7.19 10.04 -0.65
CA ARG A 328 -7.10 11.33 -1.36
C ARG A 328 -7.23 12.51 -0.41
N LEU A 329 -8.18 12.43 0.53
CA LEU A 329 -8.32 13.45 1.59
C LEU A 329 -7.08 13.50 2.47
N ALA A 330 -6.54 12.34 2.90
CA ALA A 330 -5.31 12.29 3.69
C ALA A 330 -4.10 12.84 2.93
N ALA A 331 -3.95 12.54 1.64
CA ALA A 331 -2.92 13.09 0.78
C ALA A 331 -3.09 14.62 0.69
N SER A 332 -4.27 15.12 0.32
CA SER A 332 -4.53 16.57 0.24
C SER A 332 -4.30 17.29 1.58
N LYS A 333 -4.74 16.71 2.70
CA LYS A 333 -4.52 17.27 4.04
C LYS A 333 -3.05 17.20 4.48
N SER A 334 -2.32 16.13 4.16
CA SER A 334 -0.89 16.03 4.44
C SER A 334 -0.06 17.13 3.75
N PHE A 335 -0.61 17.75 2.69
CA PHE A 335 0.01 18.88 1.99
C PHE A 335 -0.55 20.26 2.36
N ASP A 336 -1.76 20.35 2.90
CA ASP A 336 -2.44 21.63 3.17
C ASP A 336 -2.63 21.97 4.66
N ARG A 337 -2.85 21.00 5.56
CA ARG A 337 -3.00 21.26 7.01
C ARG A 337 -2.76 20.00 7.86
N GLU A 338 -1.86 20.12 8.83
CA GLU A 338 -2.05 19.56 10.18
C GLU A 338 -2.41 18.06 10.27
N GLU A 339 -1.54 17.18 9.82
CA GLU A 339 -1.12 16.17 10.80
C GLU A 339 0.25 16.60 11.24
N VAL A 340 0.32 17.04 12.50
CA VAL A 340 1.53 17.01 13.31
C VAL A 340 2.06 15.58 13.15
N ILE A 341 2.90 15.35 12.15
CA ILE A 341 3.88 14.28 12.22
C ILE A 341 4.57 14.64 13.52
N GLU A 342 4.33 13.84 14.55
CA GLU A 342 5.09 13.95 15.77
C GLU A 342 6.54 13.93 15.29
N ARG A 343 7.16 15.11 15.35
CA ARG A 343 8.57 15.25 15.03
C ARG A 343 9.23 14.63 16.24
N GLU A 344 9.19 13.30 16.30
CA GLU A 344 9.59 12.49 17.44
C GLU A 344 11.04 12.77 17.82
N ASP A 345 11.82 13.50 17.03
CA ASP A 345 13.23 13.65 17.32
C ASP A 345 13.75 15.02 16.89
N ILE A 346 13.34 16.08 17.59
CA ILE A 346 14.41 16.90 18.17
C ILE A 346 14.55 16.45 19.61
N GLY A 347 14.98 15.19 19.73
CA GLY A 347 15.11 14.48 20.99
C GLY A 347 15.94 15.30 21.97
N CYS A 348 15.76 14.99 23.25
CA CYS A 348 16.39 15.65 24.39
C CYS A 348 17.84 16.10 24.14
N ILE A 349 18.60 15.40 23.29
CA ILE A 349 19.95 15.73 22.84
C ILE A 349 20.07 17.09 22.11
N GLY A 350 19.22 17.41 21.13
CA GLY A 350 19.30 18.70 20.43
C GLY A 350 18.96 19.87 21.36
N LEU A 351 17.96 19.66 22.22
CA LEU A 351 17.60 20.56 23.30
C LEU A 351 18.74 20.73 24.32
N LEU A 352 19.40 19.62 24.68
CA LEU A 352 20.54 19.59 25.60
C LEU A 352 21.75 20.31 25.00
N GLN A 353 22.02 20.12 23.71
CA GLN A 353 23.10 20.79 22.99
C GLN A 353 22.85 22.30 22.93
N LEU A 354 21.62 22.73 22.61
CA LEU A 354 21.24 24.13 22.65
C LEU A 354 21.37 24.70 24.07
N THR A 355 20.89 23.98 25.08
CA THR A 355 21.01 24.39 26.49
C THR A 355 22.46 24.47 26.93
N THR A 356 23.31 23.53 26.53
CA THR A 356 24.74 23.52 26.82
C THR A 356 25.45 24.69 26.16
N LEU A 357 25.13 24.98 24.89
CA LEU A 357 25.62 26.14 24.15
C LEU A 357 25.25 27.44 24.87
N ILE A 358 24.00 27.57 25.31
CA ILE A 358 23.49 28.70 26.08
C ILE A 358 24.23 28.85 27.41
N VAL A 359 24.37 27.77 28.18
CA VAL A 359 25.07 27.79 29.48
C VAL A 359 26.55 28.15 29.31
N TYR A 360 27.20 27.64 28.26
CA TYR A 360 28.59 27.95 27.95
C TYR A 360 28.76 29.46 27.66
N ALA A 361 27.95 30.01 26.75
CA ALA A 361 28.03 31.41 26.36
C ALA A 361 27.61 32.40 27.50
N THR A 362 26.79 31.95 28.46
CA THR A 362 26.40 32.77 29.63
C THR A 362 27.38 32.72 30.80
N ASN A 363 28.22 31.69 30.92
CA ASN A 363 29.19 31.57 32.03
C ASN A 363 30.32 32.61 31.96
N GLY A 364 30.58 33.22 30.79
CA GLY A 364 31.64 34.21 30.58
C GLY A 364 31.18 35.66 30.34
N ALA A 365 29.87 35.89 30.12
CA ALA A 365 29.33 37.19 29.71
C ALA A 365 28.45 37.83 30.79
N ASP A 366 28.37 39.16 30.79
CA ASP A 366 27.23 39.88 31.38
C ASP A 366 25.96 39.61 30.56
N GLU A 367 24.77 39.69 31.18
CA GLU A 367 23.48 39.44 30.50
C GLU A 367 23.31 40.29 29.22
N ASP A 368 23.89 41.49 29.20
CA ASP A 368 23.87 42.42 28.06
C ASP A 368 24.84 42.04 26.93
N ASN A 369 25.90 41.26 27.23
CA ASN A 369 26.94 40.87 26.26
C ASN A 369 26.74 39.47 25.67
N PHE A 370 25.75 38.69 26.12
CA PHE A 370 25.52 37.32 25.66
C PHE A 370 25.37 37.21 24.13
N TRP A 371 24.55 38.09 23.54
CA TRP A 371 24.31 38.08 22.10
C TRP A 371 25.53 38.56 21.30
N ASP A 372 26.35 39.43 21.88
CA ASP A 372 27.60 39.89 21.27
C ASP A 372 28.65 38.77 21.29
N VAL A 373 28.68 37.93 22.34
CA VAL A 373 29.50 36.71 22.37
C VAL A 373 29.08 35.74 21.27
N LEU A 374 27.78 35.54 21.02
CA LEU A 374 27.33 34.69 19.91
C LEU A 374 27.60 35.29 18.53
N ARG A 375 27.55 36.63 18.40
CA ARG A 375 27.77 37.37 17.14
C ARG A 375 29.24 37.61 16.80
N SER A 376 30.13 37.69 17.79
CA SER A 376 31.52 38.12 17.53
C SER A 376 32.28 37.06 16.72
N GLN A 377 32.81 37.49 15.57
CA GLN A 377 33.71 36.67 14.75
C GLN A 377 35.09 36.48 15.40
N CYS A 378 35.45 37.31 16.39
CA CYS A 378 36.71 37.22 17.15
C CYS A 378 36.81 35.94 18.01
N LEU A 379 35.70 35.24 18.25
CA LEU A 379 35.65 33.96 18.97
C LEU A 379 35.90 32.73 18.08
N SER A 380 36.38 32.91 16.84
CA SER A 380 36.85 31.80 15.99
C SER A 380 38.02 31.00 16.62
N GLN A 381 38.56 31.43 17.76
CA GLN A 381 39.58 30.73 18.54
C GLN A 381 39.02 29.88 19.69
N ASP A 382 37.74 30.01 20.04
CA ASP A 382 37.11 29.18 21.09
C ASP A 382 36.62 27.85 20.50
N GLN A 383 37.51 26.85 20.55
CA GLN A 383 37.23 25.52 20.02
C GLN A 383 36.00 24.87 20.68
N ALA A 384 35.78 25.07 21.97
CA ALA A 384 34.67 24.44 22.68
C ALA A 384 33.31 24.99 22.21
N LEU A 385 33.24 26.31 21.97
CA LEU A 385 32.05 26.93 21.40
C LEU A 385 31.79 26.41 19.98
N GLN A 386 32.82 26.33 19.14
CA GLN A 386 32.71 25.82 17.77
C GLN A 386 32.28 24.34 17.72
N ASP A 387 32.79 23.52 18.64
CA ASP A 387 32.40 22.12 18.76
C ASP A 387 30.92 22.00 19.14
N LEU A 388 30.41 22.83 20.06
CA LEU A 388 29.00 22.86 20.44
C LEU A 388 28.10 23.30 19.27
N LYS A 389 28.48 24.36 18.53
CA LYS A 389 27.75 24.82 17.34
C LYS A 389 27.69 23.73 16.26
N SER A 390 28.83 23.09 15.99
CA SER A 390 28.95 22.00 15.02
C SER A 390 28.12 20.78 15.43
N SER A 391 28.12 20.45 16.72
CA SER A 391 27.33 19.36 17.29
C SER A 391 25.82 19.59 17.14
N LEU A 392 25.37 20.84 17.36
CA LEU A 392 23.97 21.24 17.15
C LEU A 392 23.58 21.21 15.67
N CYS A 393 24.46 21.71 14.78
CA CYS A 393 24.29 21.66 13.34
C CYS A 393 24.11 20.23 12.82
N TYR A 394 25.02 19.34 13.22
CA TYR A 394 24.97 17.91 12.89
C TYR A 394 23.67 17.26 13.36
N ARG A 395 23.21 17.59 14.57
CA ARG A 395 21.95 17.08 15.10
C ARG A 395 20.74 17.56 14.30
N HIS A 396 20.69 18.83 13.91
CA HIS A 396 19.63 19.32 13.01
C HIS A 396 19.62 18.56 11.68
N GLN A 397 20.78 18.30 11.10
CA GLN A 397 20.87 17.55 9.84
C GLN A 397 20.38 16.10 9.99
N LEU A 398 20.79 15.39 11.04
CA LEU A 398 20.30 14.03 11.32
C LEU A 398 18.78 13.98 11.47
N ASN A 399 18.22 14.92 12.24
CA ASN A 399 16.79 14.97 12.51
C ASN A 399 16.00 15.28 11.22
N TRP A 400 16.52 16.18 10.39
CA TRP A 400 15.92 16.47 9.08
C TRP A 400 15.93 15.25 8.17
N ASN A 401 17.06 14.54 8.11
CA ASN A 401 17.20 13.33 7.30
C ASN A 401 16.23 12.23 7.76
N LYS A 402 16.07 12.04 9.08
CA LYS A 402 15.11 11.07 9.65
C LYS A 402 13.66 11.45 9.31
N PHE A 403 13.30 12.74 9.44
CA PHE A 403 11.99 13.25 9.04
C PHE A 403 11.73 13.01 7.55
N GLN A 404 12.69 13.35 6.68
CA GLN A 404 12.59 13.14 5.24
C GLN A 404 12.43 11.66 4.89
N PHE A 405 13.19 10.78 5.53
CA PHE A 405 13.06 9.33 5.35
C PHE A 405 11.65 8.84 5.72
N ASN A 406 11.13 9.22 6.89
CA ASN A 406 9.80 8.82 7.35
C ASN A 406 8.68 9.35 6.42
N MET A 407 8.82 10.59 5.95
CA MET A 407 7.89 11.19 4.98
C MET A 407 7.87 10.44 3.65
N ASN A 408 9.05 10.14 3.11
CA ASN A 408 9.17 9.38 1.87
C ASN A 408 8.58 7.98 2.02
N ALA A 409 8.86 7.28 3.13
CA ALA A 409 8.30 5.95 3.40
C ALA A 409 6.76 5.98 3.49
N ARG A 410 6.19 6.97 4.20
CA ARG A 410 4.73 7.14 4.32
C ARG A 410 4.10 7.45 2.96
N TYR A 411 4.73 8.31 2.16
CA TYR A 411 4.25 8.64 0.83
C TYR A 411 4.28 7.43 -0.11
N GLN A 412 5.37 6.67 -0.11
CA GLN A 412 5.49 5.43 -0.88
C GLN A 412 4.39 4.43 -0.50
N LEU A 413 4.12 4.28 0.80
CA LEU A 413 3.02 3.43 1.28
C LEU A 413 1.66 3.93 0.77
N LEU A 414 1.37 5.22 0.88
CA LEU A 414 0.10 5.81 0.40
C LEU A 414 -0.07 5.64 -1.12
N SER A 415 1.00 5.87 -1.89
CA SER A 415 1.03 5.66 -3.34
C SER A 415 0.79 4.19 -3.70
N LYS A 416 1.44 3.26 -2.99
CA LYS A 416 1.23 1.82 -3.17
C LYS A 416 -0.22 1.43 -2.91
N ILE A 417 -0.80 1.88 -1.79
CA ILE A 417 -2.21 1.65 -1.45
C ILE A 417 -3.13 2.22 -2.54
N GLN A 418 -2.90 3.46 -2.98
CA GLN A 418 -3.70 4.11 -4.01
C GLN A 418 -3.66 3.32 -5.33
N ASN A 419 -2.47 2.87 -5.75
CA ASN A 419 -2.31 2.04 -6.95
C ASN A 419 -3.07 0.71 -6.84
N GLN A 420 -3.07 0.06 -5.68
CA GLN A 420 -3.80 -1.19 -5.46
C GLN A 420 -5.32 -0.96 -5.51
N VAL A 421 -5.79 0.13 -4.89
CA VAL A 421 -7.22 0.51 -4.92
C VAL A 421 -7.66 0.84 -6.34
N ASP A 422 -6.90 1.64 -7.08
CA ASP A 422 -7.23 2.00 -8.47
C ASP A 422 -7.20 0.76 -9.38
N GLY A 423 -6.24 -0.16 -9.19
CA GLY A 423 -6.18 -1.43 -9.90
C GLY A 423 -7.42 -2.30 -9.65
N ALA A 424 -7.78 -2.49 -8.38
CA ALA A 424 -8.96 -3.26 -7.98
C ALA A 424 -10.27 -2.67 -8.53
N LEU A 425 -10.42 -1.34 -8.53
CA LEU A 425 -11.60 -0.68 -9.10
C LEU A 425 -11.68 -0.85 -10.62
N SER A 426 -10.55 -0.74 -11.34
CA SER A 426 -10.48 -1.03 -12.77
C SER A 426 -10.91 -2.47 -13.06
N THR A 427 -10.43 -3.43 -12.28
CA THR A 427 -10.85 -4.83 -12.38
C THR A 427 -12.35 -5.02 -12.23
N ILE A 428 -12.97 -4.42 -11.20
CA ILE A 428 -14.43 -4.51 -11.00
C ILE A 428 -15.16 -3.96 -12.23
N SER A 429 -14.74 -2.79 -12.73
CA SER A 429 -15.33 -2.20 -13.93
C SER A 429 -15.19 -3.10 -15.17
N HIS A 430 -14.08 -3.83 -15.33
CA HIS A 430 -13.92 -4.80 -16.43
C HIS A 430 -14.88 -5.99 -16.31
N ILE A 431 -15.09 -6.48 -15.09
CA ILE A 431 -16.00 -7.60 -14.83
C ILE A 431 -17.45 -7.18 -15.10
N GLU A 432 -17.82 -5.95 -14.77
CA GLU A 432 -19.18 -5.43 -14.98
C GLU A 432 -19.46 -5.01 -16.44
N SER A 433 -18.45 -4.48 -17.15
CA SER A 433 -18.58 -4.07 -18.55
C SER A 433 -18.49 -5.22 -19.55
N GLY A 434 -17.89 -6.35 -19.16
CA GLY A 434 -17.81 -7.57 -19.95
C GLY A 434 -19.14 -8.32 -20.05
N MET A 435 -20.06 -7.84 -20.88
CA MET A 435 -21.31 -8.54 -21.23
C MET A 435 -21.12 -9.85 -22.04
N ALA A 436 -19.90 -10.39 -22.08
CA ALA A 436 -19.59 -11.67 -22.72
C ALA A 436 -19.52 -12.80 -21.67
N ALA A 437 -19.61 -14.04 -22.12
CA ALA A 437 -19.52 -15.19 -21.23
C ALA A 437 -18.19 -15.18 -20.42
N PRO A 438 -18.20 -15.64 -19.16
CA PRO A 438 -17.00 -15.70 -18.32
C PRO A 438 -15.83 -16.39 -19.02
N SER A 439 -14.71 -15.68 -19.16
CA SER A 439 -13.47 -16.17 -19.80
C SER A 439 -12.40 -16.50 -18.76
N PRO A 440 -11.33 -17.24 -19.11
CA PRO A 440 -10.28 -17.59 -18.17
C PRO A 440 -9.49 -16.40 -17.62
N ALA A 441 -9.58 -15.21 -18.24
CA ALA A 441 -8.97 -14.00 -17.69
C ALA A 441 -9.52 -13.62 -16.31
N LEU A 442 -10.76 -14.03 -16.01
CA LEU A 442 -11.37 -13.87 -14.68
C LEU A 442 -10.76 -14.80 -13.61
N LEU A 443 -9.99 -15.81 -14.04
CA LEU A 443 -9.27 -16.74 -13.16
C LEU A 443 -7.82 -16.31 -12.93
N THR A 444 -7.33 -15.30 -13.65
CA THR A 444 -6.00 -14.73 -13.42
C THR A 444 -6.04 -13.83 -12.17
N PRO A 445 -5.06 -13.95 -11.25
CA PRO A 445 -4.83 -12.97 -10.19
C PRO A 445 -4.92 -11.52 -10.71
N MET A 446 -5.93 -10.79 -10.26
CA MET A 446 -6.35 -9.51 -10.84
C MET A 446 -5.37 -8.37 -10.48
N SER A 447 -4.49 -8.58 -9.50
CA SER A 447 -3.38 -7.69 -9.18
C SER A 447 -2.26 -7.60 -10.23
N SER A 448 -2.34 -8.42 -11.27
CA SER A 448 -1.26 -8.59 -12.27
C SER A 448 -1.63 -8.08 -13.67
N LEU A 449 -2.84 -7.50 -13.85
CA LEU A 449 -3.24 -6.85 -15.09
C LEU A 449 -2.35 -5.63 -15.36
N PRO A 450 -1.59 -5.58 -16.47
CA PRO A 450 -0.81 -4.40 -16.82
C PRO A 450 -1.74 -3.24 -17.17
N ARG A 451 -1.50 -2.05 -16.59
CA ARG A 451 -2.22 -0.79 -16.90
C ARG A 451 -2.19 -0.38 -18.38
N ASN A 452 -1.31 -0.98 -19.20
CA ASN A 452 -1.04 -0.54 -20.58
C ASN A 452 -1.86 -1.24 -21.68
N LEU A 453 -2.81 -2.13 -21.35
CA LEU A 453 -3.66 -2.75 -22.37
C LEU A 453 -4.70 -1.78 -22.99
N GLU A 454 -4.98 -0.65 -22.34
CA GLU A 454 -6.00 0.32 -22.80
C GLU A 454 -5.61 1.07 -24.09
N GLN A 455 -4.33 1.25 -24.40
CA GLN A 455 -3.92 2.03 -25.59
C GLN A 455 -3.91 1.24 -26.90
N ASN A 456 -3.87 -0.10 -26.85
CA ASN A 456 -3.82 -0.92 -28.07
C ASN A 456 -5.19 -1.46 -28.51
N ALA A 457 -6.16 -1.59 -27.59
CA ALA A 457 -7.50 -2.12 -27.91
C ALA A 457 -8.39 -1.12 -28.67
N THR A 458 -8.16 0.18 -28.52
CA THR A 458 -8.96 1.23 -29.21
C THR A 458 -8.50 1.54 -30.64
N SER A 459 -7.42 0.91 -31.13
CA SER A 459 -6.84 1.21 -32.46
C SER A 459 -7.21 0.22 -33.59
N LEU A 460 -8.04 -0.80 -33.37
CA LEU A 460 -8.27 -1.86 -34.38
C LEU A 460 -9.72 -2.07 -34.83
N HIS A 461 -10.65 -1.17 -34.50
CA HIS A 461 -11.96 -1.13 -35.14
C HIS A 461 -11.99 -0.19 -36.36
N SER A 462 -11.21 -0.52 -37.39
CA SER A 462 -11.52 -0.10 -38.76
C SER A 462 -10.78 -0.97 -39.77
N ILE A 463 -11.32 -2.16 -40.06
CA ILE A 463 -10.98 -2.90 -41.27
C ILE A 463 -12.27 -3.14 -42.05
N ARG A 464 -12.44 -2.35 -43.13
CA ARG A 464 -13.28 -2.71 -44.28
C ARG A 464 -12.49 -3.66 -45.18
N PRO A 465 -13.15 -4.58 -45.91
CA PRO A 465 -12.47 -5.50 -46.81
C PRO A 465 -12.21 -4.84 -48.18
N GLY A 466 -11.01 -5.02 -48.74
CA GLY A 466 -10.74 -4.65 -50.12
C GLY A 466 -9.28 -4.74 -50.58
N SER A 467 -9.06 -5.66 -51.53
CA SER A 467 -8.05 -5.71 -52.60
C SER A 467 -6.56 -5.99 -52.27
N GLU A 468 -6.14 -7.14 -52.81
CA GLU A 468 -4.86 -7.52 -53.42
C GLU A 468 -3.87 -6.38 -53.75
N HIS A 469 -2.59 -6.56 -53.38
CA HIS A 469 -1.50 -6.58 -54.37
C HIS A 469 -0.14 -7.05 -53.79
N ASP A 470 0.51 -7.83 -54.65
CA ASP A 470 1.86 -8.36 -54.76
C ASP A 470 3.07 -7.73 -54.04
N TRP A 471 3.95 -8.68 -53.73
CA TRP A 471 5.41 -8.66 -53.57
C TRP A 471 6.19 -7.59 -54.35
N SER A 472 7.18 -6.97 -53.70
CA SER A 472 8.60 -7.08 -54.11
C SER A 472 9.58 -6.38 -53.15
N SER A 473 10.51 -7.18 -52.66
CA SER A 473 11.97 -6.98 -52.61
C SER A 473 12.52 -5.56 -52.82
N LEU A 474 13.47 -5.14 -51.95
CA LEU A 474 14.85 -4.88 -52.37
C LEU A 474 15.81 -4.62 -51.19
N SER A 475 16.94 -5.29 -51.36
CA SER A 475 18.22 -5.39 -50.67
C SER A 475 19.04 -4.10 -50.42
N CYS A 476 19.95 -4.26 -49.44
CA CYS A 476 21.35 -3.80 -49.39
C CYS A 476 21.66 -2.29 -49.32
N SER A 477 22.47 -1.89 -48.33
CA SER A 477 23.91 -1.61 -48.58
C SER A 477 24.71 -1.35 -47.30
N ILE A 478 25.88 -1.99 -47.25
CA ILE A 478 27.00 -1.75 -46.34
C ILE A 478 27.96 -0.78 -47.05
N GLY A 479 28.54 0.16 -46.30
CA GLY A 479 29.70 0.94 -46.74
C GLY A 479 30.31 1.77 -45.60
N PRO A 480 31.63 2.02 -45.58
CA PRO A 480 32.43 1.91 -44.35
C PRO A 480 33.26 3.16 -43.97
N SER A 481 34.00 2.99 -42.86
CA SER A 481 35.29 3.62 -42.49
C SER A 481 35.29 4.99 -41.76
N HIS A 482 35.88 5.01 -40.57
CA HIS A 482 37.20 5.61 -40.36
C HIS A 482 37.79 5.23 -38.98
N THR A 483 39.11 5.03 -38.97
CA THR A 483 39.97 4.50 -37.90
C THR A 483 40.60 5.58 -37.02
N ASP A 484 41.13 5.11 -35.89
CA ASP A 484 42.28 5.61 -35.12
C ASP A 484 42.07 6.60 -33.96
N ARG A 485 42.14 6.09 -32.71
CA ARG A 485 43.35 6.20 -31.84
C ARG A 485 43.13 5.58 -30.44
N LEU A 486 43.97 4.60 -30.10
CA LEU A 486 44.24 4.05 -28.75
C LEU A 486 45.20 4.99 -28.00
N GLY A 487 45.27 5.15 -26.66
CA GLY A 487 44.65 4.55 -25.46
C GLY A 487 45.05 5.44 -24.25
N PRO A 488 45.30 4.96 -23.01
CA PRO A 488 44.89 3.71 -22.35
C PRO A 488 44.30 3.91 -20.91
N PHE A 489 43.76 2.83 -20.34
CA PHE A 489 43.42 2.60 -18.91
C PHE A 489 42.34 3.47 -18.23
N SER A 490 41.12 2.94 -18.12
CA SER A 490 40.44 2.83 -16.82
C SER A 490 39.43 1.69 -16.87
N THR A 491 39.61 0.72 -15.97
CA THR A 491 38.75 -0.42 -15.73
C THR A 491 37.64 -0.03 -14.77
N GLU A 492 36.40 0.15 -15.26
CA GLU A 492 35.19 -0.04 -14.45
C GLU A 492 34.05 -0.60 -15.32
N PRO A 493 33.27 -1.58 -14.83
CA PRO A 493 32.19 -2.19 -15.59
C PRO A 493 30.95 -1.30 -15.59
N SER A 494 30.44 -0.97 -16.78
CA SER A 494 29.12 -0.36 -16.94
C SER A 494 28.01 -1.38 -16.64
N PRO A 495 26.94 -1.01 -15.90
CA PRO A 495 25.75 -1.85 -15.79
C PRO A 495 24.89 -1.70 -17.05
N MET A 496 24.38 -2.83 -17.54
CA MET A 496 23.43 -2.89 -18.65
C MET A 496 22.14 -2.14 -18.32
N ILE A 497 21.80 -1.18 -19.15
CA ILE A 497 20.51 -0.50 -19.16
C ILE A 497 19.51 -1.40 -19.89
N VAL A 498 18.67 -2.10 -19.14
CA VAL A 498 17.37 -2.60 -19.63
C VAL A 498 16.34 -1.56 -19.17
N GLY A 499 16.04 -0.61 -20.05
CA GLY A 499 15.09 0.46 -19.78
C GLY A 499 13.66 -0.06 -19.80
N THR A 500 13.09 -0.27 -18.62
CA THR A 500 11.66 -0.02 -18.41
C THR A 500 11.56 1.39 -17.86
N TYR A 501 10.86 2.27 -18.58
CA TYR A 501 10.60 3.62 -18.12
C TYR A 501 9.54 3.54 -17.01
N ASP A 502 9.98 3.29 -15.78
CA ASP A 502 9.17 3.60 -14.61
C ASP A 502 9.03 5.13 -14.60
N GLU A 503 7.80 5.62 -14.78
CA GLU A 503 7.48 7.03 -14.51
C GLU A 503 8.00 7.36 -13.10
N PRO A 504 8.78 8.45 -12.93
CA PRO A 504 9.28 8.82 -11.62
C PRO A 504 8.07 9.06 -10.72
N SER A 505 7.92 8.19 -9.71
CA SER A 505 6.93 8.34 -8.65
C SER A 505 6.95 9.80 -8.18
N PRO A 506 5.79 10.48 -8.03
CA PRO A 506 5.78 11.90 -7.71
C PRO A 506 6.49 12.09 -6.38
N GLN A 507 7.73 12.58 -6.38
CA GLN A 507 8.47 12.80 -5.16
C GLN A 507 7.82 13.98 -4.46
N VAL A 508 7.52 13.82 -3.17
CA VAL A 508 7.17 14.97 -2.34
C VAL A 508 8.35 15.92 -2.40
N ASP A 509 8.11 17.14 -2.85
CA ASP A 509 9.14 18.17 -2.85
C ASP A 509 9.36 18.67 -1.42
N ILE A 510 10.10 17.87 -0.64
CA ILE A 510 10.48 18.13 0.74
C ILE A 510 11.33 19.41 0.82
N SER A 511 11.89 19.90 -0.30
CA SER A 511 12.61 21.17 -0.35
C SER A 511 11.71 22.39 -0.07
N THR A 512 10.39 22.21 -0.16
CA THR A 512 9.38 23.25 0.15
C THR A 512 8.92 23.26 1.61
N ILE A 513 9.43 22.37 2.47
CA ILE A 513 9.00 22.23 3.86
C ILE A 513 10.03 22.86 4.81
N THR A 514 9.59 23.48 5.91
CA THR A 514 10.46 24.03 6.97
C THR A 514 10.46 23.25 8.28
N PHE A 515 11.43 23.53 9.17
CA PHE A 515 11.43 23.03 10.54
C PHE A 515 10.26 23.54 11.38
N LEU A 516 9.80 24.76 11.11
CA LEU A 516 8.56 25.27 11.67
C LEU A 516 7.39 24.73 10.83
N PRO A 517 6.40 24.05 11.43
CA PRO A 517 5.29 23.51 10.66
C PRO A 517 4.48 24.64 9.99
N GLU A 518 3.74 24.28 8.95
CA GLU A 518 2.78 25.16 8.24
C GLU A 518 3.37 26.30 7.39
N PHE A 519 4.69 26.49 7.41
CA PHE A 519 5.37 27.39 6.48
C PHE A 519 5.97 26.62 5.29
N LYS A 520 5.88 27.22 4.10
CA LYS A 520 6.41 26.66 2.84
C LYS A 520 7.55 27.51 2.31
N THR A 521 8.67 26.89 1.96
CA THR A 521 9.77 27.49 1.20
C THR A 521 9.47 27.43 -0.31
N ARG A 522 10.21 28.23 -1.10
CA ARG A 522 10.12 28.14 -2.57
C ARG A 522 10.99 26.98 -3.04
N ASP A 523 10.53 26.28 -4.07
CA ASP A 523 11.38 25.36 -4.83
C ASP A 523 12.53 26.18 -5.48
N ILE A 524 13.74 25.96 -4.99
CA ILE A 524 14.95 26.66 -5.44
C ILE A 524 15.44 26.04 -6.77
N SER A 525 14.95 24.85 -7.15
CA SER A 525 15.41 24.12 -8.33
C SER A 525 15.06 24.80 -9.67
N GLY A 526 14.13 25.75 -9.68
CA GLY A 526 13.73 26.52 -10.86
C GLY A 526 14.29 27.95 -10.97
N MET A 527 15.15 28.39 -10.05
CA MET A 527 15.79 29.71 -10.16
C MET A 527 17.01 29.62 -11.09
N SER A 528 16.92 30.26 -12.25
CA SER A 528 18.07 30.44 -13.15
C SER A 528 19.22 31.15 -12.42
N ASP A 529 20.47 30.83 -12.77
CA ASP A 529 21.71 31.44 -12.27
C ASP A 529 21.74 32.98 -12.27
N TYR A 530 20.79 33.65 -12.93
CA TYR A 530 20.67 35.10 -12.96
C TYR A 530 19.96 35.73 -11.75
N ASP A 531 19.37 34.94 -10.85
CA ASP A 531 18.70 35.41 -9.63
C ASP A 531 19.56 35.14 -8.36
N MET A 532 20.88 34.97 -8.55
CA MET A 532 21.93 34.55 -7.59
C MET A 532 22.28 35.57 -6.47
N GLY A 533 21.40 36.52 -6.17
CA GLY A 533 21.43 37.12 -4.84
C GLY A 533 20.77 36.13 -3.90
N HIS A 534 21.50 35.48 -3.00
CA HIS A 534 20.91 34.70 -1.91
C HIS A 534 19.67 35.45 -1.41
N PRO A 535 18.45 34.86 -1.49
CA PRO A 535 17.27 35.59 -1.05
C PRO A 535 17.56 36.10 0.37
N PRO A 536 17.29 37.35 0.72
CA PRO A 536 17.73 37.95 2.00
C PRO A 536 17.22 37.20 3.23
N ALA A 537 16.31 36.25 3.03
CA ALA A 537 15.83 35.30 4.02
C ALA A 537 16.78 34.13 4.34
N TYR A 538 17.79 33.82 3.51
CA TYR A 538 18.74 32.74 3.73
C TYR A 538 20.11 33.28 4.15
N ASP A 539 20.58 32.84 5.30
CA ASP A 539 21.85 33.30 5.86
C ASP A 539 22.49 32.21 6.75
N LYS A 540 23.66 32.50 7.33
CA LYS A 540 24.32 31.68 8.35
C LYS A 540 23.61 31.84 9.68
N CYS A 541 23.13 30.73 10.24
CA CYS A 541 22.53 30.72 11.58
C CYS A 541 23.55 31.12 12.64
N LEU A 542 23.23 32.10 13.50
CA LEU A 542 24.12 32.55 14.56
C LEU A 542 24.37 31.51 15.67
N LEU A 543 23.49 30.49 15.79
CA LEU A 543 23.59 29.46 16.82
C LEU A 543 24.31 28.20 16.36
N CYS A 544 23.93 27.64 15.22
CA CYS A 544 24.54 26.40 14.72
C CYS A 544 25.58 26.65 13.63
N ASP A 545 25.82 27.91 13.24
CA ASP A 545 26.78 28.31 12.21
C ASP A 545 26.53 27.70 10.82
N ARG A 546 25.38 27.06 10.59
CA ARG A 546 25.03 26.46 9.31
C ARG A 546 24.65 27.56 8.30
N PRO A 547 25.34 27.65 7.15
CA PRO A 547 25.02 28.61 6.10
C PRO A 547 23.79 28.18 5.28
N GLY A 548 23.21 29.13 4.55
CA GLY A 548 22.16 28.86 3.56
C GLY A 548 20.86 28.35 4.18
N LEU A 549 20.55 28.73 5.42
CA LEU A 549 19.31 28.35 6.09
C LEU A 549 18.33 29.52 6.14
N ILE A 550 17.03 29.20 6.06
CA ILE A 550 15.99 30.19 6.26
C ILE A 550 16.05 30.76 7.67
N GLN A 551 16.15 32.08 7.73
CA GLN A 551 16.19 32.84 8.96
C GLN A 551 14.80 32.98 9.55
N THR A 552 14.74 33.03 10.88
CA THR A 552 13.49 33.03 11.65
C THR A 552 13.55 34.07 12.75
N LEU A 553 12.50 34.89 12.81
CA LEU A 553 12.25 35.85 13.88
C LEU A 553 11.68 35.13 15.10
N LEU A 554 12.25 35.39 16.28
CA LEU A 554 11.72 34.91 17.55
C LEU A 554 10.93 36.04 18.22
N PHE A 555 9.70 35.77 18.63
CA PHE A 555 8.86 36.72 19.35
C PHE A 555 8.87 36.40 20.84
N ARG A 556 8.99 37.43 21.67
CA ARG A 556 8.98 37.33 23.14
C ARG A 556 7.54 37.48 23.63
N SER A 557 7.19 36.75 24.68
CA SER A 557 5.98 37.04 25.44
C SER A 557 6.18 38.29 26.28
N ARG A 558 5.07 38.93 26.65
CA ARG A 558 5.05 40.13 27.49
C ARG A 558 5.89 39.94 28.76
N SER A 559 6.82 40.85 29.02
CA SER A 559 7.48 40.88 30.32
C SER A 559 6.46 41.30 31.37
N THR A 560 6.43 40.64 32.53
CA THR A 560 5.56 41.01 33.67
C THR A 560 6.03 42.27 34.40
N VAL A 561 6.99 43.01 33.82
CA VAL A 561 7.48 44.27 34.38
C VAL A 561 6.36 45.30 34.37
N GLN A 562 6.31 46.12 35.44
CA GLN A 562 5.31 47.17 35.63
C GLN A 562 5.17 48.03 34.37
N SER A 563 3.94 48.19 33.88
CA SER A 563 3.60 48.99 32.71
C SER A 563 4.32 50.35 32.75
N THR A 564 5.07 50.63 31.70
CA THR A 564 5.81 51.86 31.50
C THR A 564 4.85 53.02 31.60
N ARG A 565 5.13 53.93 32.53
CA ARG A 565 4.29 55.09 32.79
C ARG A 565 4.09 55.90 31.51
N GLY A 566 2.83 56.03 31.07
CA GLY A 566 2.47 56.78 29.86
C GLY A 566 2.37 55.93 28.60
N LEU A 567 2.58 54.61 28.67
CA LEU A 567 2.17 53.71 27.60
C LEU A 567 0.63 53.71 27.51
N PRO A 568 0.04 53.95 26.33
CA PRO A 568 -1.39 53.83 26.12
C PRO A 568 -1.93 52.46 26.55
N ALA A 569 -3.10 52.43 27.17
CA ALA A 569 -3.78 51.16 27.42
C ALA A 569 -4.12 50.48 26.08
N PRO A 570 -4.17 49.13 26.02
CA PRO A 570 -4.70 48.41 24.88
C PRO A 570 -6.06 48.98 24.44
N ASP A 571 -6.31 49.06 23.14
CA ASP A 571 -7.51 49.63 22.52
C ASP A 571 -7.80 51.12 22.82
N SER A 572 -6.91 51.83 23.50
CA SER A 572 -7.06 53.26 23.74
C SER A 572 -6.74 54.09 22.50
N ARG A 573 -7.59 55.08 22.22
CA ARG A 573 -7.38 56.02 21.10
C ARG A 573 -6.40 57.11 21.51
N SER A 574 -5.12 56.83 21.35
CA SER A 574 -4.04 57.78 21.62
C SER A 574 -3.61 58.52 20.36
N GLY A 575 -3.58 59.86 20.41
CA GLY A 575 -3.07 60.68 19.31
C GLY A 575 -1.54 60.68 19.29
N HIS A 576 -0.93 60.05 18.29
CA HIS A 576 0.53 60.03 18.14
C HIS A 576 1.01 61.18 17.25
N LYS A 577 1.96 61.98 17.76
CA LYS A 577 2.59 63.06 16.98
C LYS A 577 3.64 62.54 15.98
N PHE A 578 4.16 61.34 16.22
CA PHE A 578 5.19 60.71 15.39
C PHE A 578 4.89 59.21 15.17
N PRO A 579 5.12 58.66 13.96
CA PRO A 579 4.72 57.28 13.61
C PRO A 579 5.38 56.15 14.43
N LEU A 580 6.50 56.43 15.11
CA LEU A 580 7.28 55.44 15.85
C LEU A 580 7.36 55.74 17.36
N VAL A 581 6.51 56.64 17.88
CA VAL A 581 6.59 57.05 19.29
C VAL A 581 6.36 55.89 20.26
N LEU A 582 5.68 54.83 19.80
CA LEU A 582 5.44 53.62 20.58
C LEU A 582 6.61 52.64 20.54
N GLY A 583 7.49 52.67 19.53
CA GLY A 583 8.52 51.64 19.34
C GLY A 583 9.64 51.62 20.40
N ASN A 584 9.70 52.63 21.27
CA ASN A 584 10.70 52.72 22.34
C ASN A 584 10.19 52.16 23.68
N TYR A 585 8.92 51.72 23.77
CA TYR A 585 8.42 51.08 24.98
C TYR A 585 8.89 49.63 25.04
N ALA A 586 9.35 49.19 26.21
CA ALA A 586 9.79 47.81 26.42
C ALA A 586 8.67 46.79 26.11
N GLU A 587 7.41 47.19 26.28
CA GLU A 587 6.22 46.39 25.96
C GLU A 587 5.99 46.22 24.45
N THR A 588 6.62 47.04 23.62
CA THR A 588 6.55 46.96 22.16
C THR A 588 7.80 46.31 21.53
N ASP A 589 8.86 46.08 22.33
CA ASP A 589 10.05 45.31 21.92
C ASP A 589 9.78 43.80 21.99
N VAL A 590 8.97 43.33 21.05
CA VAL A 590 8.45 41.96 21.02
C VAL A 590 9.35 41.01 20.24
N ILE A 591 10.37 41.51 19.54
CA ILE A 591 11.27 40.72 18.69
C ILE A 591 12.55 40.43 19.49
N ALA A 592 13.00 39.17 19.55
CA ALA A 592 14.29 38.82 20.14
C ALA A 592 15.45 39.52 19.43
N PRO A 593 16.54 39.87 20.13
CA PRO A 593 17.69 40.54 19.53
C PRO A 593 18.58 39.54 18.74
N ILE A 594 18.01 38.40 18.35
CA ILE A 594 18.65 37.35 17.58
C ILE A 594 17.69 36.83 16.51
N ILE A 595 18.27 36.51 15.37
CA ILE A 595 17.65 35.76 14.28
C ILE A 595 18.39 34.42 14.19
N THR A 596 17.65 33.32 14.04
CA THR A 596 18.24 31.97 13.95
C THR A 596 17.66 31.23 12.77
N CYS A 597 18.26 30.10 12.37
CA CYS A 597 17.56 29.22 11.43
C CYS A 597 16.27 28.66 12.03
N ASP A 598 15.37 28.23 11.16
CA ASP A 598 14.11 27.56 11.50
C ASP A 598 14.31 26.33 12.42
N GLY A 599 15.38 25.55 12.22
CA GLY A 599 15.71 24.40 13.09
C GLY A 599 16.04 24.82 14.53
N CYS A 600 16.83 25.87 14.72
CA CYS A 600 17.13 26.43 16.04
C CYS A 600 15.92 27.15 16.64
N ALA A 601 15.12 27.82 15.81
CA ALA A 601 13.92 28.50 16.27
C ALA A 601 12.84 27.52 16.74
N PHE A 602 12.70 26.38 16.08
CA PHE A 602 11.84 25.29 16.54
C PHE A 602 12.26 24.82 17.94
N LEU A 603 13.57 24.69 18.21
CA LEU A 603 14.06 24.35 19.56
C LEU A 603 13.67 25.41 20.59
N PHE A 604 13.78 26.70 20.26
CA PHE A 604 13.33 27.77 21.16
C PHE A 604 11.82 27.76 21.39
N GLN A 605 11.02 27.49 20.35
CA GLN A 605 9.58 27.32 20.49
C GLN A 605 9.24 26.16 21.41
N GLN A 606 10.04 25.08 21.36
CA GLN A 606 9.93 23.99 22.31
C GLN A 606 10.28 24.48 23.71
N VAL A 607 11.47 25.05 23.98
CA VAL A 607 11.88 25.49 25.34
C VAL A 607 10.97 26.56 25.93
N LYS A 608 10.38 27.43 25.10
CA LYS A 608 9.60 28.63 25.47
C LYS A 608 10.38 29.64 26.32
N GLN A 609 11.72 29.62 26.33
CA GLN A 609 12.53 30.59 27.09
C GLN A 609 13.73 31.07 26.28
N LEU A 610 14.11 32.33 26.49
CA LEU A 610 15.34 32.89 25.95
C LEU A 610 16.55 32.62 26.87
N PRO A 611 17.77 32.51 26.30
CA PRO A 611 19.00 32.16 27.01
C PRO A 611 19.42 33.11 28.15
N ASN A 612 19.13 34.40 28.02
CA ASN A 612 19.61 35.46 28.90
C ASN A 612 18.56 35.87 29.96
N GLY A 613 17.48 35.09 30.12
CA GLY A 613 16.39 35.46 31.02
C GLY A 613 15.52 36.61 30.48
N GLY A 614 15.74 37.06 29.25
CA GLY A 614 15.00 38.15 28.58
C GLY A 614 13.55 37.84 28.20
N GLY A 615 12.92 36.86 28.85
CA GLY A 615 11.52 36.48 28.65
C GLY A 615 11.29 35.10 28.05
N SER A 616 10.02 34.74 27.89
CA SER A 616 9.59 33.53 27.18
C SER A 616 9.48 33.76 25.68
N VAL A 617 9.66 32.71 24.89
CA VAL A 617 9.42 32.75 23.44
C VAL A 617 7.95 32.45 23.21
N ALA A 618 7.22 33.44 22.67
CA ALA A 618 5.79 33.33 22.35
C ALA A 618 5.57 32.62 21.01
N ALA A 619 6.33 33.01 19.99
CA ALA A 619 6.19 32.46 18.64
C ALA A 619 7.49 32.57 17.83
N CYS A 620 7.54 31.87 16.71
CA CYS A 620 8.64 31.88 15.75
C CYS A 620 8.08 32.09 14.34
N LEU A 621 8.60 33.08 13.59
CA LEU A 621 8.18 33.37 12.22
C LEU A 621 9.35 33.22 11.24
N PRO A 622 9.35 32.19 10.38
CA PRO A 622 10.39 32.03 9.38
C PRO A 622 10.18 33.05 8.27
N LEU A 623 11.27 33.60 7.72
CA LEU A 623 11.26 34.59 6.64
C LEU A 623 10.91 33.95 5.29
N VAL A 624 9.75 33.32 5.20
CA VAL A 624 9.26 32.64 4.00
C VAL A 624 8.60 33.62 3.01
N PRO A 625 8.45 33.25 1.71
CA PRO A 625 7.76 34.10 0.75
C PRO A 625 6.29 34.34 1.12
N LEU A 626 5.94 35.58 1.43
CA LEU A 626 4.56 35.99 1.79
C LEU A 626 3.62 36.16 0.58
N LYS A 627 4.12 35.94 -0.63
CA LYS A 627 3.26 35.82 -1.83
C LYS A 627 2.44 34.53 -1.83
N LEU A 628 2.88 33.50 -1.09
CA LEU A 628 2.10 32.30 -0.84
C LEU A 628 1.02 32.65 0.18
N ILE A 629 -0.25 32.42 -0.20
CA ILE A 629 -1.40 32.82 0.61
C ILE A 629 -1.42 32.09 1.95
N GLU A 630 -0.92 30.85 1.98
CA GLU A 630 -0.78 30.00 3.15
C GLU A 630 0.20 30.63 4.13
N ASN A 631 1.42 30.96 3.66
CA ASN A 631 2.44 31.62 4.48
C ASN A 631 1.94 32.95 5.05
N ARG A 632 1.31 33.78 4.20
CA ARG A 632 0.77 35.08 4.62
C ARG A 632 -0.31 34.93 5.68
N SER A 633 -1.24 34.00 5.47
CA SER A 633 -2.34 33.77 6.42
C SER A 633 -1.79 33.29 7.76
N LYS A 634 -0.83 32.36 7.74
CA LYS A 634 -0.21 31.86 8.98
C LYS A 634 0.64 32.92 9.68
N TRP A 635 1.35 33.76 8.93
CA TRP A 635 2.05 34.92 9.49
C TRP A 635 1.09 35.85 10.24
N VAL A 636 -0.06 36.18 9.64
CA VAL A 636 -1.07 37.04 10.28
C VAL A 636 -1.66 36.38 11.52
N GLU A 637 -1.96 35.08 11.46
CA GLU A 637 -2.47 34.30 12.60
C GLU A 637 -1.47 34.33 13.77
N VAL A 638 -0.23 33.94 13.54
CA VAL A 638 0.82 33.90 14.57
C VAL A 638 1.10 35.29 15.13
N LEU A 639 1.13 36.34 14.29
CA LEU A 639 1.27 37.71 14.80
C LEU A 639 0.07 38.13 15.65
N SER A 640 -1.15 37.77 15.24
CA SER A 640 -2.36 38.09 16.00
C SER A 640 -2.31 37.41 17.37
N GLU A 641 -1.92 36.13 17.45
CA GLU A 641 -1.73 35.42 18.72
C GLU A 641 -0.69 36.09 19.62
N VAL A 642 0.43 36.53 19.05
CA VAL A 642 1.47 37.26 19.82
C VAL A 642 0.93 38.58 20.33
N TYR A 643 0.20 39.35 19.51
CA TYR A 643 -0.34 40.66 19.90
C TYR A 643 -1.56 40.59 20.82
N GLU A 644 -2.38 39.55 20.74
CA GLU A 644 -3.47 39.29 21.70
C GLU A 644 -2.94 38.92 23.09
N GLN A 645 -1.73 38.35 23.16
CA GLN A 645 -1.03 38.07 24.41
C GLN A 645 -0.27 39.31 24.97
N LEU A 646 -0.17 40.40 24.18
CA LEU A 646 0.45 41.67 24.56
C LEU A 646 -0.58 42.69 25.08
#